data_AF-A0AAN7U288-F1
#
_entry.id   AF-A0AAN7U288-F1
#
_cell.length_a   1.000
_cell.length_b   1.000
_cell.length_c   1.000
_cell.angle_alpha   90.00
_cell.angle_beta   90.00
_cell.angle_gamma   90.00
#
_symmetry.space_group_name_H-M   'P 1'
#
loop_
_entity.id
_entity.type
_entity.pdbx_description
1 polymer ?
#
loop_
_entity_poly.entity_id
_entity_poly.type
_entity_poly.pdbx_seq_one_letter_code
_entity_poly.pdbx_strand_id
1 'polypeptide(L)'
;MKVKSLLTIIFILLCIIVKNSNGEEQFKKFKLITLLAAHVQDLGFNNMVNRGHVEVSKAMNLEDSQTYIVVGYNDTMRVLAPLVAIGDVDFVICSSQDHAQACKELATKYLGSSIKTQFLVRGSGATTANLITCSYNYASANYISGYFAGLFTKTNKIGFLSPGAIDNNNDSFVYAFWYGAKRANPKISFYYYNIGNYLNPDKTVAATQDLLAMGCDMVADTLNDFSTGNTLIANNRRTAMGTSGFPQRDVYGEEVIYSYNYNWTKLFYPIAQSVYSGNTNNSYWYGDFNLNDTLSFFGLSFSFTVPNDILLKFQNELNFLKSTPRLTHPYFCNDMMYTYAKKYNLTMSTNDPTHCLSSGAFTKINAPFPGMTWLGNYEIRLTEVRQPRSIQIGISAVSSFFILLVLTMMFLVVKYRENPSIRSASPIFLNFILFGAIIIYIGIILWSSTISSASCNAQFWLVTIGFTTLIGSLVVKNFRIWLIFDNPELKLVTITNLQLVPWVGVCLVINIMLMSILSSVGNLTMIDAQGIDSLGKYEFIKVCKMNSSGASTLYTILAYFAALLLIGVFVSWKIRIVDILEFNESKAIANTLYAISFCLFVIVPLMISPQDKQSEKIILCIAGLFIVTAAVMIIFIPKFYRVYYYGSGGTSDMFYKKKKQSPVATARAESGSKGSSGAGSGAGSGVKTNKRGNLVSGDFSDDTESSLSEPNKPVKVVEGAVLAEFTDDTISDLDTETNNDQPIEIISENCQIQNNNNINEDNGNQGIQENNIENQTNN
;
A
#
# COMPACT_ATOMS: atom_id res chain seq x y z
N MET A 1 84.84 51.96 30.70
CA MET A 1 83.95 51.76 29.53
C MET A 1 83.80 50.30 29.04
N LYS A 2 84.66 49.34 29.40
CA LYS A 2 84.67 47.98 28.77
C LYS A 2 83.61 46.97 29.26
N VAL A 3 83.15 47.03 30.51
CA VAL A 3 82.28 45.99 31.11
C VAL A 3 80.88 45.92 30.47
N LYS A 4 80.20 47.06 30.26
CA LYS A 4 78.84 47.07 29.68
C LYS A 4 78.79 46.44 28.29
N SER A 5 79.76 46.77 27.42
CA SER A 5 79.82 46.22 26.05
C SER A 5 80.03 44.71 26.02
N LEU A 6 80.87 44.16 26.91
CA LEU A 6 81.06 42.71 27.03
C LEU A 6 79.76 42.00 27.46
N LEU A 7 79.04 42.59 28.43
CA LEU A 7 77.72 42.11 28.85
C LEU A 7 76.69 42.16 27.71
N THR A 8 76.65 43.22 26.90
CA THR A 8 75.76 43.28 25.73
C THR A 8 76.08 42.20 24.71
N ILE A 9 77.37 41.95 24.42
CA ILE A 9 77.79 40.91 23.46
C ILE A 9 77.44 39.51 23.98
N ILE A 10 77.70 39.22 25.26
CA ILE A 10 77.32 37.94 25.89
C ILE A 10 75.79 37.75 25.85
N PHE A 11 75.01 38.79 26.16
CA PHE A 11 73.55 38.73 26.10
C PHE A 11 73.04 38.49 24.67
N ILE A 12 73.64 39.13 23.66
CA ILE A 12 73.32 38.89 22.24
C ILE A 12 73.68 37.46 21.83
N LEU A 13 74.83 36.92 22.23
CA LEU A 13 75.18 35.51 21.95
C LEU A 13 74.20 34.54 22.64
N LEU A 14 73.83 34.79 23.90
CA LEU A 14 72.80 33.99 24.59
C LEU A 14 71.45 34.05 23.86
N CYS A 15 71.02 35.24 23.42
CA CYS A 15 69.79 35.38 22.63
C CYS A 15 69.87 34.65 21.28
N ILE A 16 71.03 34.61 20.62
CA ILE A 16 71.23 33.86 19.37
C ILE A 16 71.21 32.34 19.64
N ILE A 17 71.84 31.87 20.72
CA ILE A 17 71.85 30.45 21.11
C ILE A 17 70.43 30.00 21.48
N VAL A 18 69.69 30.77 22.29
CA VAL A 18 68.29 30.48 22.65
C VAL A 18 67.37 30.52 21.43
N LYS A 19 67.61 31.43 20.47
CA LYS A 19 66.84 31.50 19.23
C LYS A 19 67.15 30.36 18.25
N ASN A 20 68.31 29.72 18.36
CA ASN A 20 68.65 28.48 17.64
C ASN A 20 68.26 27.20 18.40
N SER A 21 68.06 27.22 19.72
CA SER A 21 67.53 26.07 20.47
C SER A 21 66.03 25.89 20.29
N ASN A 22 65.31 26.98 20.05
CA ASN A 22 63.87 26.95 19.74
C ASN A 22 63.63 26.62 18.27
N GLY A 23 64.01 25.40 17.88
CA GLY A 23 63.38 24.74 16.75
C GLY A 23 61.94 24.39 17.13
N GLU A 24 61.02 25.33 16.95
CA GLU A 24 59.60 25.01 16.92
C GLU A 24 59.38 24.02 15.76
N GLU A 25 59.12 22.75 16.09
CA GLU A 25 58.57 21.82 15.11
C GLU A 25 57.25 22.41 14.64
N GLN A 26 57.21 22.87 13.39
CA GLN A 26 55.95 23.19 12.73
C GLN A 26 55.15 21.90 12.66
N PHE A 27 54.21 21.73 13.60
CA PHE A 27 53.23 20.64 13.57
C PHE A 27 52.53 20.67 12.23
N LYS A 28 52.96 19.78 11.34
CA LYS A 28 52.45 19.67 9.97
C LYS A 28 50.97 19.34 10.08
N LYS A 29 50.11 20.35 9.88
CA LYS A 29 48.66 20.17 9.88
C LYS A 29 48.34 19.08 8.87
N PHE A 30 47.77 17.99 9.36
CA PHE A 30 47.56 16.76 8.60
C PHE A 30 46.11 16.34 8.72
N LYS A 31 45.37 16.45 7.62
CA LYS A 31 43.93 16.18 7.63
C LYS A 31 43.62 14.74 7.25
N LEU A 32 43.07 14.01 8.22
CA LEU A 32 42.63 12.62 8.06
C LEU A 32 41.11 12.53 7.93
N ILE A 33 40.64 12.12 6.75
CA ILE A 33 39.23 11.74 6.54
C ILE A 33 39.09 10.22 6.56
N THR A 34 38.03 9.71 7.19
CA THR A 34 37.65 8.30 7.09
C THR A 34 36.17 8.16 6.72
N LEU A 35 35.89 7.34 5.70
CA LEU A 35 34.53 7.08 5.25
C LEU A 35 33.96 5.84 5.94
N LEU A 36 32.69 5.90 6.30
CA LEU A 36 31.88 4.83 6.86
C LEU A 36 30.69 4.55 5.94
N ALA A 37 30.26 3.28 5.83
CA ALA A 37 29.14 2.89 4.97
C ALA A 37 27.79 2.86 5.72
N ALA A 38 27.83 2.73 7.06
CA ALA A 38 26.68 2.84 7.94
C ALA A 38 27.06 3.53 9.26
N HIS A 39 26.10 3.66 10.17
CA HIS A 39 26.28 4.31 11.46
C HIS A 39 27.13 3.46 12.43
N VAL A 40 27.93 4.11 13.29
CA VAL A 40 28.85 3.45 14.25
C VAL A 40 28.16 2.69 15.39
N GLN A 41 26.83 2.67 15.39
CA GLN A 41 25.99 1.91 16.34
C GLN A 41 25.74 0.47 15.88
N ASP A 42 26.32 0.03 14.76
CA ASP A 42 26.20 -1.36 14.27
C ASP A 42 26.80 -2.41 15.23
N LEU A 43 27.66 -1.98 16.17
CA LEU A 43 28.49 -2.86 17.01
C LEU A 43 29.17 -3.93 16.14
N GLY A 44 29.75 -3.49 15.02
CA GLY A 44 30.33 -4.38 14.01
C GLY A 44 31.38 -3.66 13.18
N PHE A 45 31.26 -3.76 11.85
CA PHE A 45 32.27 -3.27 10.92
C PHE A 45 32.53 -1.75 11.05
N ASN A 46 31.48 -0.93 11.04
CA ASN A 46 31.62 0.53 11.03
C ASN A 46 32.07 1.05 12.40
N ASN A 47 31.58 0.46 13.50
CA ASN A 47 32.09 0.73 14.83
C ASN A 47 33.61 0.49 14.93
N MET A 48 34.10 -0.65 14.44
CA MET A 48 35.51 -1.01 14.57
C MET A 48 36.42 -0.25 13.59
N VAL A 49 35.93 0.14 12.41
CA VAL A 49 36.63 1.09 11.53
C VAL A 49 36.75 2.46 12.20
N ASN A 50 35.67 2.96 12.82
CA ASN A 50 35.69 4.22 13.58
C ASN A 50 36.64 4.16 14.79
N ARG A 51 36.66 3.04 15.52
CA ARG A 51 37.65 2.80 16.59
C ARG A 51 39.08 2.83 16.04
N GLY A 52 39.30 2.25 14.85
CA GLY A 52 40.56 2.34 14.12
C GLY A 52 40.97 3.78 13.83
N HIS A 53 40.05 4.63 13.35
CA HIS A 53 40.27 6.06 13.12
C HIS A 53 40.64 6.79 14.43
N VAL A 54 39.82 6.67 15.48
CA VAL A 54 40.03 7.38 16.76
C VAL A 54 41.37 7.05 17.41
N GLU A 55 41.76 5.77 17.45
CA GLU A 55 43.06 5.38 18.03
C GLU A 55 44.24 5.85 17.17
N VAL A 56 44.09 5.97 15.84
CA VAL A 56 45.13 6.55 14.97
C VAL A 56 45.25 8.06 15.19
N SER A 57 44.14 8.80 15.17
CA SER A 57 44.14 10.24 15.43
C SER A 57 44.76 10.57 16.79
N LYS A 58 44.45 9.77 17.82
CA LYS A 58 45.05 9.88 19.15
C LYS A 58 46.54 9.54 19.16
N ALA A 59 46.95 8.44 18.53
CA ALA A 59 48.36 8.00 18.49
C ALA A 59 49.27 8.87 17.59
N MET A 60 48.68 9.71 16.73
CA MET A 60 49.38 10.70 15.90
C MET A 60 49.12 12.16 16.32
N ASN A 61 48.37 12.39 17.40
CA ASN A 61 47.95 13.71 17.90
C ASN A 61 47.33 14.63 16.82
N LEU A 62 46.37 14.10 16.06
CA LEU A 62 45.71 14.80 14.94
C LEU A 62 44.52 15.65 15.40
N GLU A 63 44.63 16.97 15.24
CA GLU A 63 43.53 17.92 15.52
C GLU A 63 42.46 17.93 14.41
N ASP A 64 42.87 17.83 13.12
CA ASP A 64 41.96 17.85 11.97
C ASP A 64 41.70 16.41 11.47
N SER A 65 40.91 15.64 12.23
CA SER A 65 40.51 14.29 11.84
C SER A 65 38.99 14.12 11.92
N GLN A 66 38.40 13.52 10.87
CA GLN A 66 36.95 13.52 10.65
C GLN A 66 36.45 12.21 10.04
N THR A 67 35.24 11.81 10.43
CA THR A 67 34.53 10.66 9.87
C THR A 67 33.25 11.09 9.14
N TYR A 68 33.04 10.60 7.92
CA TYR A 68 31.82 10.83 7.15
C TYR A 68 31.09 9.52 6.86
N ILE A 69 29.79 9.48 7.12
CA ILE A 69 28.92 8.38 6.68
C ILE A 69 28.44 8.73 5.27
N VAL A 70 28.83 7.92 4.29
CA VAL A 70 28.45 8.09 2.87
C VAL A 70 28.13 6.73 2.25
N VAL A 71 27.02 6.65 1.53
CA VAL A 71 26.51 5.39 0.97
C VAL A 71 26.71 5.38 -0.55
N GLY A 72 27.64 4.54 -1.01
CA GLY A 72 27.92 4.35 -2.44
C GLY A 72 28.61 5.53 -3.12
N TYR A 73 28.66 5.45 -4.45
CA TYR A 73 29.45 6.32 -5.32
C TYR A 73 29.04 7.81 -5.24
N ASN A 74 27.75 8.12 -5.43
CA ASN A 74 27.26 9.51 -5.53
C ASN A 74 27.52 10.32 -4.26
N ASP A 75 27.26 9.74 -3.09
CA ASP A 75 27.47 10.40 -1.80
C ASP A 75 28.96 10.58 -1.49
N THR A 76 29.78 9.57 -1.82
CA THR A 76 31.24 9.66 -1.70
C THR A 76 31.81 10.79 -2.55
N MET A 77 31.36 10.91 -3.81
CA MET A 77 31.78 11.99 -4.71
C MET A 77 31.28 13.36 -4.24
N ARG A 78 30.03 13.47 -3.77
CA ARG A 78 29.45 14.72 -3.25
C ARG A 78 30.26 15.29 -2.08
N VAL A 79 30.78 14.45 -1.20
CA VAL A 79 31.57 14.87 -0.03
C VAL A 79 33.05 15.09 -0.37
N LEU A 80 33.71 14.13 -1.03
CA LEU A 80 35.16 14.19 -1.23
C LEU A 80 35.60 15.10 -2.39
N ALA A 81 34.88 15.13 -3.51
CA ALA A 81 35.34 15.85 -4.71
C ALA A 81 35.67 17.34 -4.46
N PRO A 82 34.87 18.14 -3.74
CA PRO A 82 35.23 19.54 -3.45
C PRO A 82 36.45 19.67 -2.53
N LEU A 83 36.55 18.83 -1.48
CA LEU A 83 37.63 18.87 -0.49
C LEU A 83 39.00 18.50 -1.10
N VAL A 84 39.01 17.48 -1.97
CA VAL A 84 40.20 17.06 -2.72
C VAL A 84 40.59 18.12 -3.76
N ALA A 85 39.61 18.72 -4.46
CA ALA A 85 39.88 19.71 -5.51
C ALA A 85 40.56 21.00 -5.01
N ILE A 86 40.37 21.36 -3.74
CA ILE A 86 41.05 22.49 -3.10
C ILE A 86 42.34 22.09 -2.35
N GLY A 87 42.65 20.80 -2.26
CA GLY A 87 43.83 20.29 -1.55
C GLY A 87 43.77 20.37 -0.03
N ASP A 88 42.57 20.47 0.57
CA ASP A 88 42.37 20.59 2.03
C ASP A 88 42.62 19.28 2.80
N VAL A 89 42.77 18.14 2.10
CA VAL A 89 42.87 16.80 2.69
C VAL A 89 44.18 16.10 2.34
N ASP A 90 44.93 15.63 3.34
CA ASP A 90 46.15 14.86 3.15
C ASP A 90 45.88 13.37 2.91
N PHE A 91 44.99 12.77 3.70
CA PHE A 91 44.77 11.32 3.68
C PHE A 91 43.29 10.94 3.84
N VAL A 92 42.80 10.08 2.93
CA VAL A 92 41.42 9.58 2.90
C VAL A 92 41.40 8.07 3.05
N ILE A 93 40.72 7.57 4.08
CA ILE A 93 40.48 6.14 4.29
C ILE A 93 39.08 5.78 3.77
N CYS A 94 39.03 5.09 2.63
CA CYS A 94 37.81 4.59 2.01
C CYS A 94 37.58 3.13 2.45
N SER A 95 36.90 2.98 3.58
CA SER A 95 36.86 1.71 4.32
C SER A 95 35.97 0.64 3.67
N SER A 96 34.92 1.03 2.94
CA SER A 96 34.00 0.08 2.31
C SER A 96 34.22 -0.06 0.80
N GLN A 97 33.71 -1.16 0.26
CA GLN A 97 33.67 -1.43 -1.17
C GLN A 97 32.81 -0.38 -1.91
N ASP A 98 31.78 0.15 -1.24
CA ASP A 98 30.84 1.16 -1.75
C ASP A 98 31.53 2.50 -2.07
N HIS A 99 32.62 2.79 -1.35
CA HIS A 99 33.47 3.98 -1.55
C HIS A 99 34.55 3.75 -2.60
N ALA A 100 34.93 2.48 -2.82
CA ALA A 100 36.18 2.11 -3.47
C ALA A 100 36.28 2.58 -4.93
N GLN A 101 35.17 2.64 -5.66
CA GLN A 101 35.16 3.16 -7.04
C GLN A 101 35.40 4.68 -7.08
N ALA A 102 34.64 5.45 -6.29
CA ALA A 102 34.76 6.91 -6.22
C ALA A 102 36.17 7.34 -5.78
N CYS A 103 36.74 6.68 -4.77
CA CYS A 103 38.09 6.99 -4.30
C CYS A 103 39.18 6.64 -5.32
N LYS A 104 39.03 5.52 -6.07
CA LYS A 104 39.95 5.17 -7.17
C LYS A 104 39.86 6.18 -8.33
N GLU A 105 38.66 6.67 -8.64
CA GLU A 105 38.47 7.70 -9.66
C GLU A 105 39.09 9.04 -9.26
N LEU A 106 38.86 9.50 -8.03
CA LEU A 106 39.49 10.73 -7.49
C LEU A 106 41.02 10.61 -7.45
N ALA A 107 41.57 9.48 -7.00
CA ALA A 107 43.01 9.24 -7.04
C ALA A 107 43.55 9.32 -8.49
N THR A 108 42.89 8.63 -9.44
CA THR A 108 43.28 8.64 -10.86
C THR A 108 43.23 10.05 -11.47
N LYS A 109 42.17 10.82 -11.17
CA LYS A 109 41.95 12.18 -11.67
C LYS A 109 43.05 13.17 -11.24
N TYR A 110 43.59 13.01 -10.04
CA TYR A 110 44.61 13.92 -9.48
C TYR A 110 46.03 13.35 -9.50
N LEU A 111 46.25 12.16 -10.10
CA LEU A 111 47.55 11.55 -10.26
C LEU A 111 48.48 12.43 -11.11
N GLY A 112 49.64 12.81 -10.56
CA GLY A 112 50.60 13.71 -11.21
C GLY A 112 50.22 15.20 -11.17
N SER A 113 49.13 15.58 -10.48
CA SER A 113 48.79 16.98 -10.23
C SER A 113 49.56 17.57 -9.03
N SER A 114 49.33 18.84 -8.72
CA SER A 114 49.84 19.48 -7.49
C SER A 114 49.14 19.03 -6.20
N ILE A 115 47.99 18.36 -6.29
CA ILE A 115 47.22 17.86 -5.15
C ILE A 115 47.85 16.55 -4.65
N LYS A 116 48.22 16.52 -3.37
CA LYS A 116 49.02 15.44 -2.76
C LYS A 116 48.21 14.37 -2.01
N THR A 117 46.88 14.54 -1.95
CA THR A 117 45.95 13.67 -1.21
C THR A 117 46.16 12.20 -1.54
N GLN A 118 46.44 11.40 -0.50
CA GLN A 118 46.56 9.95 -0.60
C GLN A 118 45.22 9.28 -0.30
N PHE A 119 44.90 8.21 -1.02
CA PHE A 119 43.68 7.43 -0.83
C PHE A 119 44.03 6.00 -0.41
N LEU A 120 43.57 5.57 0.76
CA LEU A 120 43.57 4.16 1.16
C LEU A 120 42.24 3.53 0.78
N VAL A 121 42.24 2.53 -0.10
CA VAL A 121 41.03 1.87 -0.59
C VAL A 121 41.03 0.39 -0.24
N ARG A 122 39.95 -0.09 0.38
CA ARG A 122 39.75 -1.52 0.64
C ARG A 122 39.58 -2.32 -0.65
N GLY A 123 40.21 -3.49 -0.72
CA GLY A 123 40.11 -4.45 -1.80
C GLY A 123 41.46 -4.76 -2.47
N SER A 124 41.41 -5.35 -3.65
CA SER A 124 42.57 -5.60 -4.52
C SER A 124 42.66 -4.57 -5.65
N GLY A 125 43.88 -4.37 -6.15
CA GLY A 125 44.19 -3.51 -7.29
C GLY A 125 45.65 -3.08 -7.28
N ALA A 126 46.13 -2.56 -8.42
CA ALA A 126 47.42 -1.88 -8.45
C ALA A 126 47.38 -0.59 -7.61
N THR A 127 48.50 -0.26 -6.97
CA THR A 127 48.72 1.02 -6.30
C THR A 127 49.27 2.06 -7.28
N THR A 128 49.17 3.34 -6.90
CA THR A 128 49.76 4.47 -7.64
C THR A 128 50.46 5.41 -6.64
N ALA A 129 51.11 6.47 -7.12
CA ALA A 129 51.72 7.50 -6.26
C ALA A 129 50.73 8.25 -5.34
N ASN A 130 49.41 8.05 -5.50
CA ASN A 130 48.38 8.58 -4.60
C ASN A 130 47.29 7.56 -4.20
N LEU A 131 47.42 6.29 -4.58
CA LEU A 131 46.48 5.22 -4.25
C LEU A 131 47.19 4.07 -3.53
N ILE A 132 46.80 3.83 -2.28
CA ILE A 132 47.20 2.70 -1.43
C ILE A 132 46.03 1.71 -1.40
N THR A 133 46.30 0.41 -1.49
CA THR A 133 45.27 -0.63 -1.39
C THR A 133 45.49 -1.51 -0.17
N CYS A 134 44.41 -1.89 0.52
CA CYS A 134 44.48 -2.80 1.66
C CYS A 134 43.39 -3.88 1.64
N SER A 135 43.71 -5.03 2.21
CA SER A 135 42.77 -6.13 2.38
C SER A 135 43.08 -6.93 3.65
N TYR A 136 42.30 -7.97 3.93
CA TYR A 136 42.52 -8.85 5.08
C TYR A 136 42.06 -10.28 4.78
N ASN A 137 42.57 -11.24 5.56
CA ASN A 137 42.28 -12.66 5.41
C ASN A 137 40.96 -13.07 6.08
N TYR A 138 39.85 -12.54 5.58
CA TYR A 138 38.49 -12.89 6.02
C TYR A 138 38.24 -14.41 6.01
N ALA A 139 38.92 -15.13 5.13
CA ALA A 139 38.82 -16.57 4.98
C ALA A 139 39.43 -17.31 6.19
N SER A 140 40.59 -16.86 6.72
CA SER A 140 41.15 -17.44 7.95
C SER A 140 40.23 -17.23 9.16
N ALA A 141 39.66 -16.03 9.31
CA ALA A 141 38.75 -15.71 10.42
C ALA A 141 37.47 -16.55 10.33
N ASN A 142 36.86 -16.66 9.15
CA ASN A 142 35.70 -17.54 8.93
C ASN A 142 36.05 -19.01 9.15
N TYR A 143 37.18 -19.49 8.61
CA TYR A 143 37.63 -20.87 8.77
C TYR A 143 37.86 -21.27 10.23
N ILE A 144 38.58 -20.46 11.01
CA ILE A 144 38.86 -20.80 12.41
C ILE A 144 37.61 -20.65 13.30
N SER A 145 36.69 -19.74 12.95
CA SER A 145 35.34 -19.68 13.54
C SER A 145 34.52 -20.94 13.26
N GLY A 146 34.58 -21.43 12.02
CA GLY A 146 33.96 -22.69 11.63
C GLY A 146 34.56 -23.88 12.36
N TYR A 147 35.89 -23.94 12.46
CA TYR A 147 36.60 -24.97 13.23
C TYR A 147 36.17 -24.98 14.70
N PHE A 148 36.02 -23.81 15.33
CA PHE A 148 35.42 -23.69 16.67
C PHE A 148 33.99 -24.24 16.72
N ALA A 149 33.11 -23.83 15.80
CA ALA A 149 31.73 -24.31 15.75
C ALA A 149 31.63 -25.84 15.56
N GLY A 150 32.51 -26.42 14.74
CA GLY A 150 32.63 -27.87 14.53
C GLY A 150 33.13 -28.64 15.76
N LEU A 151 33.94 -28.02 16.62
CA LEU A 151 34.35 -28.58 17.91
C LEU A 151 33.26 -28.42 19.00
N PHE A 152 32.46 -27.36 18.94
CA PHE A 152 31.49 -27.01 20.00
C PHE A 152 30.08 -27.56 19.79
N THR A 153 29.68 -27.85 18.55
CA THR A 153 28.36 -28.43 18.22
C THR A 153 28.13 -29.77 18.92
N LYS A 154 26.91 -29.96 19.41
CA LYS A 154 26.41 -31.16 20.09
C LYS A 154 25.41 -31.91 19.21
N THR A 155 24.67 -31.21 18.34
CA THR A 155 23.75 -31.81 17.36
C THR A 155 24.44 -32.23 16.06
N ASN A 156 25.66 -31.75 15.80
CA ASN A 156 26.34 -31.79 14.49
C ASN A 156 25.61 -31.00 13.40
N LYS A 157 24.65 -30.13 13.75
CA LYS A 157 23.95 -29.25 12.80
C LYS A 157 24.42 -27.81 13.01
N ILE A 158 24.95 -27.20 11.95
CA ILE A 158 25.51 -25.85 12.00
C ILE A 158 24.85 -24.99 10.92
N GLY A 159 24.40 -23.79 11.32
CA GLY A 159 23.82 -22.80 10.44
C GLY A 159 24.82 -21.70 10.05
N PHE A 160 24.62 -21.06 8.90
CA PHE A 160 25.33 -19.86 8.50
C PHE A 160 24.43 -18.86 7.75
N LEU A 161 24.66 -17.55 7.92
CA LEU A 161 23.98 -16.51 7.15
C LEU A 161 25.00 -15.73 6.30
N SER A 162 24.88 -15.87 4.98
CA SER A 162 25.66 -15.13 3.99
C SER A 162 25.00 -13.80 3.66
N PRO A 163 25.76 -12.70 3.44
CA PRO A 163 25.18 -11.47 2.91
C PRO A 163 24.58 -11.67 1.51
N GLY A 164 25.16 -12.53 0.65
CA GLY A 164 24.66 -12.84 -0.70
C GLY A 164 24.61 -11.65 -1.66
N ALA A 165 25.66 -11.44 -2.46
CA ALA A 165 25.75 -10.29 -3.36
C ALA A 165 24.91 -10.48 -4.64
N ILE A 166 23.93 -9.59 -4.86
CA ILE A 166 22.96 -9.59 -5.97
C ILE A 166 23.59 -9.90 -7.33
N ASP A 167 24.74 -9.29 -7.64
CA ASP A 167 25.38 -9.40 -8.96
C ASP A 167 26.56 -10.39 -9.03
N ASN A 168 27.03 -10.96 -7.91
CA ASN A 168 28.28 -11.77 -7.91
C ASN A 168 28.49 -12.77 -6.75
N ASN A 169 27.50 -13.01 -5.87
CA ASN A 169 27.36 -14.12 -4.93
C ASN A 169 28.67 -14.78 -4.37
N ASN A 170 29.59 -13.99 -3.79
CA ASN A 170 30.84 -14.48 -3.22
C ASN A 170 30.61 -15.22 -1.88
N ASP A 171 30.19 -16.48 -1.94
CA ASP A 171 29.98 -17.38 -0.80
C ASP A 171 31.29 -18.03 -0.29
N SER A 172 32.46 -17.47 -0.65
CA SER A 172 33.76 -17.97 -0.16
C SER A 172 33.95 -17.87 1.36
N PHE A 173 33.25 -16.94 2.01
CA PHE A 173 33.13 -16.87 3.48
C PHE A 173 32.44 -18.14 4.02
N VAL A 174 31.31 -18.51 3.42
CA VAL A 174 30.49 -19.69 3.76
C VAL A 174 31.31 -20.97 3.57
N TYR A 175 32.03 -21.09 2.44
CA TYR A 175 32.93 -22.21 2.20
C TYR A 175 34.04 -22.31 3.25
N ALA A 176 34.71 -21.19 3.57
CA ALA A 176 35.81 -21.18 4.54
C ALA A 176 35.33 -21.68 5.91
N PHE A 177 34.20 -21.15 6.39
CA PHE A 177 33.56 -21.54 7.64
C PHE A 177 33.13 -23.02 7.62
N TRP A 178 32.40 -23.46 6.58
CA TRP A 178 32.00 -24.86 6.42
C TRP A 178 33.19 -25.82 6.44
N TYR A 179 34.25 -25.49 5.70
CA TYR A 179 35.41 -26.38 5.57
C TYR A 179 36.20 -26.48 6.88
N GLY A 180 36.32 -25.37 7.64
CA GLY A 180 36.87 -25.39 8.99
C GLY A 180 36.04 -26.28 9.93
N ALA A 181 34.71 -26.12 9.92
CA ALA A 181 33.81 -26.94 10.73
C ALA A 181 33.87 -28.44 10.35
N LYS A 182 33.94 -28.76 9.05
CA LYS A 182 34.08 -30.13 8.53
C LYS A 182 35.42 -30.78 8.88
N ARG A 183 36.49 -29.98 9.02
CA ARG A 183 37.81 -30.46 9.47
C ARG A 183 37.83 -30.74 10.98
N ALA A 184 37.16 -29.92 11.78
CA ALA A 184 36.97 -30.18 13.21
C ALA A 184 36.07 -31.41 13.46
N ASN A 185 35.00 -31.55 12.67
CA ASN A 185 34.02 -32.63 12.80
C ASN A 185 33.50 -33.05 11.40
N PRO A 186 33.97 -34.18 10.85
CA PRO A 186 33.53 -34.67 9.53
C PRO A 186 32.05 -35.07 9.43
N LYS A 187 31.30 -35.13 10.54
CA LYS A 187 29.89 -35.56 10.58
C LYS A 187 28.88 -34.40 10.48
N ILE A 188 29.34 -33.16 10.32
CA ILE A 188 28.42 -32.01 10.32
C ILE A 188 27.43 -32.04 9.15
N SER A 189 26.19 -31.62 9.45
CA SER A 189 25.21 -31.16 8.48
C SER A 189 25.18 -29.64 8.51
N PHE A 190 25.40 -29.00 7.36
CA PHE A 190 25.59 -27.56 7.26
C PHE A 190 24.51 -26.90 6.40
N TYR A 191 23.87 -25.88 6.94
CA TYR A 191 22.72 -25.20 6.34
C TYR A 191 23.00 -23.70 6.23
N TYR A 192 22.70 -23.08 5.08
CA TYR A 192 22.88 -21.63 4.96
C TYR A 192 21.85 -20.93 4.07
N TYR A 193 21.56 -19.68 4.44
CA TYR A 193 20.73 -18.74 3.68
C TYR A 193 21.56 -17.54 3.21
N ASN A 194 21.14 -16.92 2.11
CA ASN A 194 21.67 -15.65 1.63
C ASN A 194 20.65 -14.53 1.96
N ILE A 195 21.06 -13.52 2.73
CA ILE A 195 20.16 -12.45 3.22
C ILE A 195 19.83 -11.42 2.12
N GLY A 196 20.74 -11.23 1.16
CA GLY A 196 20.66 -10.24 0.08
C GLY A 196 21.20 -8.85 0.47
N ASN A 197 21.74 -8.69 1.67
CA ASN A 197 22.36 -7.47 2.19
C ASN A 197 23.27 -7.82 3.39
N TYR A 198 24.31 -7.03 3.64
CA TYR A 198 25.14 -7.12 4.85
C TYR A 198 24.44 -6.59 6.12
N LEU A 199 23.38 -5.79 6.00
CA LEU A 199 22.61 -5.26 7.13
C LEU A 199 21.11 -5.37 6.87
N ASN A 200 20.47 -6.36 7.49
CA ASN A 200 19.01 -6.52 7.48
C ASN A 200 18.55 -7.30 8.73
N PRO A 201 18.39 -6.61 9.90
CA PRO A 201 18.09 -7.26 11.17
C PRO A 201 16.90 -8.22 11.10
N ASP A 202 15.79 -7.77 10.52
CA ASP A 202 14.54 -8.55 10.47
C ASP A 202 14.70 -9.87 9.71
N LYS A 203 15.39 -9.85 8.55
CA LYS A 203 15.71 -11.08 7.81
C LYS A 203 16.66 -11.97 8.59
N THR A 204 17.65 -11.39 9.26
CA THR A 204 18.68 -12.10 10.02
C THR A 204 18.07 -12.85 11.21
N VAL A 205 17.19 -12.18 11.97
CA VAL A 205 16.45 -12.78 13.09
C VAL A 205 15.59 -13.95 12.61
N ALA A 206 14.78 -13.73 11.56
CA ALA A 206 13.88 -14.78 11.05
C ALA A 206 14.65 -15.97 10.45
N ALA A 207 15.69 -15.74 9.65
CA ALA A 207 16.53 -16.80 9.10
C ALA A 207 17.29 -17.59 10.20
N THR A 208 17.67 -16.91 11.28
CA THR A 208 18.28 -17.58 12.45
C THR A 208 17.26 -18.46 13.17
N GLN A 209 16.01 -18.01 13.32
CA GLN A 209 14.93 -18.84 13.91
C GLN A 209 14.66 -20.10 13.08
N ASP A 210 14.62 -20.01 11.75
CA ASP A 210 14.46 -21.17 10.87
C ASP A 210 15.64 -22.16 10.98
N LEU A 211 16.89 -21.66 11.03
CA LEU A 211 18.09 -22.49 11.27
C LEU A 211 18.04 -23.21 12.63
N LEU A 212 17.62 -22.52 13.69
CA LEU A 212 17.42 -23.10 15.02
C LEU A 212 16.28 -24.13 15.02
N ALA A 213 15.20 -23.91 14.26
CA ALA A 213 14.07 -24.84 14.12
C ALA A 213 14.44 -26.11 13.35
N MET A 214 15.34 -26.03 12.37
CA MET A 214 15.96 -27.20 11.74
C MET A 214 16.93 -27.97 12.66
N GLY A 215 17.19 -27.45 13.87
CA GLY A 215 18.00 -28.09 14.91
C GLY A 215 19.49 -27.74 14.87
N CYS A 216 19.87 -26.65 14.20
CA CYS A 216 21.23 -26.11 14.34
C CYS A 216 21.43 -25.61 15.78
N ASP A 217 22.56 -25.93 16.40
CA ASP A 217 22.90 -25.45 17.74
C ASP A 217 23.99 -24.36 17.74
N MET A 218 24.80 -24.33 16.68
CA MET A 218 25.70 -23.26 16.32
C MET A 218 25.17 -22.52 15.08
N VAL A 219 25.13 -21.18 15.11
CA VAL A 219 24.86 -20.34 13.94
C VAL A 219 25.84 -19.17 13.95
N ALA A 220 26.41 -18.86 12.79
CA ALA A 220 27.31 -17.72 12.58
C ALA A 220 26.97 -16.99 11.26
N ASP A 221 27.64 -15.89 10.98
CA ASP A 221 27.37 -15.09 9.78
C ASP A 221 28.59 -14.29 9.29
N THR A 222 28.43 -13.56 8.19
CA THR A 222 29.32 -12.43 7.83
C THR A 222 28.48 -11.21 7.48
N LEU A 223 27.70 -10.76 8.47
CA LEU A 223 26.86 -9.55 8.42
C LEU A 223 27.51 -8.43 9.26
N ASN A 224 26.94 -7.22 9.16
CA ASN A 224 27.49 -6.03 9.80
C ASN A 224 26.97 -5.80 11.24
N ASP A 225 25.97 -6.56 11.70
CA ASP A 225 25.34 -6.41 13.03
C ASP A 225 25.49 -7.70 13.88
N PHE A 226 24.83 -7.74 15.04
CA PHE A 226 24.80 -8.93 15.92
C PHE A 226 23.41 -9.60 15.97
N SER A 227 22.57 -9.44 14.94
CA SER A 227 21.18 -9.92 14.97
C SER A 227 21.08 -11.45 15.10
N THR A 228 22.02 -12.20 14.53
CA THR A 228 22.15 -13.66 14.72
C THR A 228 22.39 -14.03 16.19
N GLY A 229 23.42 -13.43 16.81
CA GLY A 229 23.78 -13.72 18.20
C GLY A 229 22.71 -13.30 19.20
N ASN A 230 22.10 -12.13 19.00
CA ASN A 230 20.93 -11.67 19.76
C ASN A 230 19.75 -12.66 19.66
N THR A 231 19.54 -13.27 18.49
CA THR A 231 18.48 -14.28 18.31
C THR A 231 18.81 -15.58 19.04
N LEU A 232 20.06 -16.02 19.07
CA LEU A 232 20.50 -17.17 19.88
C LEU A 232 20.28 -16.91 21.37
N ILE A 233 20.74 -15.76 21.87
CA ILE A 233 20.54 -15.31 23.26
C ILE A 233 19.05 -15.29 23.63
N ALA A 234 18.20 -14.65 22.83
CA ALA A 234 16.76 -14.59 23.06
C ALA A 234 16.06 -15.97 23.06
N ASN A 235 16.62 -16.96 22.37
CA ASN A 235 16.18 -18.35 22.39
C ASN A 235 16.84 -19.20 23.51
N ASN A 236 17.43 -18.55 24.52
CA ASN A 236 18.19 -19.15 25.63
C ASN A 236 19.34 -20.07 25.16
N ARG A 237 19.91 -19.81 23.98
CA ARG A 237 21.04 -20.55 23.41
C ARG A 237 22.36 -19.89 23.84
N ARG A 238 23.06 -20.49 24.81
CA ARG A 238 24.43 -20.14 25.18
C ARG A 238 25.46 -20.65 24.16
N THR A 239 25.28 -20.25 22.92
CA THR A 239 26.09 -20.63 21.75
C THR A 239 26.33 -19.47 20.78
N ALA A 240 26.05 -18.22 21.18
CA ALA A 240 26.21 -17.06 20.31
C ALA A 240 27.68 -16.82 19.92
N MET A 241 27.90 -16.46 18.66
CA MET A 241 29.24 -16.21 18.08
C MET A 241 29.33 -14.79 17.55
N GLY A 242 30.33 -14.02 18.01
CA GLY A 242 30.62 -12.68 17.49
C GLY A 242 31.47 -12.73 16.22
N THR A 243 30.82 -12.82 15.05
CA THR A 243 31.48 -12.84 13.73
C THR A 243 31.40 -11.51 12.96
N SER A 244 30.67 -10.51 13.47
CA SER A 244 30.63 -9.16 12.87
C SER A 244 31.93 -8.35 13.01
N GLY A 245 32.92 -8.87 13.76
CA GLY A 245 34.23 -8.25 13.93
C GLY A 245 34.38 -7.29 15.11
N PHE A 246 33.36 -7.17 15.97
CA PHE A 246 33.37 -6.41 17.22
C PHE A 246 33.40 -7.37 18.42
N PRO A 247 34.04 -7.01 19.56
CA PRO A 247 34.06 -7.83 20.77
C PRO A 247 32.70 -7.89 21.49
N GLN A 248 31.75 -8.66 20.94
CA GLN A 248 30.38 -8.75 21.45
C GLN A 248 30.29 -9.20 22.92
N ARG A 249 31.24 -10.03 23.36
CA ARG A 249 31.37 -10.48 24.76
C ARG A 249 31.57 -9.31 25.74
N ASP A 250 32.07 -8.15 25.30
CA ASP A 250 32.22 -6.96 26.14
C ASP A 250 30.88 -6.24 26.41
N VAL A 251 29.82 -6.57 25.65
CA VAL A 251 28.45 -6.02 25.78
C VAL A 251 27.47 -7.07 26.32
N TYR A 252 27.51 -8.28 25.76
CA TYR A 252 26.57 -9.37 26.06
C TYR A 252 27.14 -10.41 27.05
N GLY A 253 28.39 -10.25 27.48
CA GLY A 253 29.03 -11.15 28.42
C GLY A 253 29.14 -12.59 27.91
N GLU A 254 29.08 -13.53 28.85
CA GLU A 254 29.47 -14.93 28.70
C GLU A 254 28.43 -15.81 27.99
N GLU A 255 27.37 -15.21 27.45
CA GLU A 255 26.45 -15.88 26.50
C GLU A 255 27.04 -15.93 25.08
N VAL A 256 28.02 -15.05 24.81
CA VAL A 256 28.87 -15.06 23.61
C VAL A 256 30.09 -15.95 23.87
N ILE A 257 30.05 -17.17 23.35
CA ILE A 257 31.07 -18.18 23.65
C ILE A 257 32.38 -17.97 22.89
N TYR A 258 32.34 -17.24 21.77
CA TYR A 258 33.47 -16.94 20.89
C TYR A 258 33.25 -15.60 20.17
N SER A 259 34.30 -14.83 19.93
CA SER A 259 34.28 -13.70 18.97
C SER A 259 35.63 -13.52 18.28
N TYR A 260 35.61 -13.08 17.02
CA TYR A 260 36.77 -12.50 16.36
C TYR A 260 36.59 -10.99 16.14
N ASN A 261 37.67 -10.24 16.30
CA ASN A 261 37.64 -8.78 16.43
C ASN A 261 38.62 -8.13 15.44
N TYR A 262 38.18 -7.15 14.64
CA TYR A 262 39.06 -6.42 13.71
C TYR A 262 39.90 -5.36 14.44
N ASN A 263 41.22 -5.36 14.26
CA ASN A 263 42.12 -4.35 14.80
C ASN A 263 42.59 -3.38 13.69
N TRP A 264 41.67 -2.53 13.22
CA TRP A 264 41.91 -1.57 12.13
C TRP A 264 43.07 -0.61 12.39
N THR A 265 43.36 -0.28 13.64
CA THR A 265 44.53 0.53 14.04
C THR A 265 45.85 -0.08 13.54
N LYS A 266 45.96 -1.42 13.46
CA LYS A 266 47.17 -2.12 12.97
C LYS A 266 47.44 -1.94 11.48
N LEU A 267 46.41 -1.64 10.69
CA LEU A 267 46.55 -1.26 9.28
C LEU A 267 46.64 0.26 9.13
N PHE A 268 45.74 1.01 9.77
CA PHE A 268 45.62 2.45 9.55
C PHE A 268 46.80 3.25 10.12
N TYR A 269 47.35 2.89 11.29
CA TYR A 269 48.46 3.64 11.92
C TYR A 269 49.74 3.69 11.06
N PRO A 270 50.34 2.55 10.64
CA PRO A 270 51.58 2.60 9.87
C PRO A 270 51.38 3.24 8.48
N ILE A 271 50.21 3.09 7.87
CA ILE A 271 49.88 3.75 6.60
C ILE A 271 49.81 5.28 6.81
N ALA A 272 49.04 5.74 7.80
CA ALA A 272 48.91 7.16 8.11
C ALA A 272 50.25 7.80 8.49
N GLN A 273 51.10 7.09 9.25
CA GLN A 273 52.45 7.54 9.60
C GLN A 273 53.37 7.63 8.37
N SER A 274 53.26 6.70 7.41
CA SER A 274 53.98 6.76 6.13
C SER A 274 53.55 7.97 5.29
N VAL A 275 52.24 8.24 5.21
CA VAL A 275 51.72 9.42 4.49
C VAL A 275 52.09 10.73 5.19
N TYR A 276 52.00 10.78 6.52
CA TYR A 276 52.38 11.94 7.35
C TYR A 276 53.84 12.34 7.14
N SER A 277 54.75 11.36 7.19
CA SER A 277 56.19 11.54 6.94
C SER A 277 56.54 11.83 5.47
N GLY A 278 55.57 11.76 4.54
CA GLY A 278 55.79 11.97 3.11
C GLY A 278 56.39 10.76 2.39
N ASN A 279 56.49 9.60 3.05
CA ASN A 279 56.94 8.34 2.49
C ASN A 279 55.79 7.66 1.71
N THR A 280 55.57 8.11 0.47
CA THR A 280 54.53 7.58 -0.44
C THR A 280 54.94 6.28 -1.14
N ASN A 281 55.61 5.37 -0.43
CA ASN A 281 56.00 4.07 -0.95
C ASN A 281 54.79 3.10 -0.91
N ASN A 282 53.84 3.38 -1.80
CA ASN A 282 52.47 2.88 -1.77
C ASN A 282 52.38 1.39 -2.10
N SER A 283 52.57 0.59 -1.05
CA SER A 283 52.53 -0.86 -1.02
C SER A 283 51.11 -1.39 -0.79
N TYR A 284 50.91 -2.69 -1.05
CA TYR A 284 49.67 -3.41 -0.72
C TYR A 284 49.72 -3.88 0.74
N TRP A 285 48.78 -3.40 1.56
CA TRP A 285 48.72 -3.72 3.00
C TRP A 285 47.74 -4.87 3.27
N TYR A 286 48.14 -5.82 4.11
CA TYR A 286 47.36 -7.03 4.34
C TYR A 286 47.23 -7.39 5.83
N GLY A 287 45.99 -7.47 6.32
CA GLY A 287 45.67 -7.89 7.68
C GLY A 287 45.45 -9.41 7.79
N ASP A 288 46.18 -10.07 8.68
CA ASP A 288 46.05 -11.51 8.93
C ASP A 288 46.30 -11.81 10.42
N PHE A 289 46.17 -13.07 10.82
CA PHE A 289 46.75 -13.55 12.09
C PHE A 289 48.28 -13.46 12.05
N ASN A 290 48.92 -13.26 13.20
CA ASN A 290 50.37 -13.17 13.30
C ASN A 290 50.91 -14.00 14.50
N LEU A 291 52.12 -14.55 14.38
CA LEU A 291 52.83 -15.20 15.49
C LEU A 291 53.05 -14.23 16.67
N ASN A 292 53.38 -12.97 16.37
CA ASN A 292 53.40 -11.90 17.34
C ASN A 292 52.00 -11.28 17.46
N ASP A 293 51.28 -11.57 18.55
CA ASP A 293 49.92 -11.08 18.78
C ASP A 293 49.82 -9.54 18.78
N THR A 294 50.91 -8.82 19.10
CA THR A 294 50.93 -7.34 19.01
C THR A 294 50.83 -6.81 17.58
N LEU A 295 51.02 -7.67 16.57
CA LEU A 295 50.90 -7.38 15.13
C LEU A 295 49.70 -8.10 14.47
N SER A 296 48.93 -8.89 15.22
CA SER A 296 47.75 -9.58 14.67
C SER A 296 46.65 -8.58 14.31
N PHE A 297 46.11 -8.68 13.09
CA PHE A 297 44.94 -7.89 12.68
C PHE A 297 43.65 -8.40 13.32
N PHE A 298 43.58 -9.70 13.61
CA PHE A 298 42.46 -10.31 14.31
C PHE A 298 42.80 -10.50 15.80
N GLY A 299 41.95 -9.95 16.67
CA GLY A 299 41.84 -10.38 18.06
C GLY A 299 40.84 -11.53 18.19
N LEU A 300 41.00 -12.39 19.20
CA LEU A 300 40.08 -13.47 19.51
C LEU A 300 39.69 -13.42 20.99
N SER A 301 38.45 -13.78 21.30
CA SER A 301 37.97 -13.89 22.69
C SER A 301 37.03 -15.08 22.84
N PHE A 302 37.00 -15.67 24.04
CA PHE A 302 36.25 -16.87 24.38
C PHE A 302 35.54 -16.66 25.72
N SER A 303 34.43 -17.34 25.93
CA SER A 303 33.80 -17.45 27.25
C SER A 303 34.58 -18.43 28.15
N PHE A 304 34.53 -18.22 29.47
CA PHE A 304 34.98 -19.22 30.46
C PHE A 304 34.18 -20.54 30.38
N THR A 305 33.01 -20.53 29.74
CA THR A 305 32.17 -21.72 29.51
C THR A 305 32.73 -22.65 28.43
N VAL A 306 33.75 -22.22 27.67
CA VAL A 306 34.40 -23.06 26.65
C VAL A 306 35.35 -24.08 27.31
N PRO A 307 35.18 -25.39 27.08
CA PRO A 307 36.08 -26.42 27.60
C PRO A 307 37.55 -26.24 27.16
N ASN A 308 38.48 -26.48 28.09
CA ASN A 308 39.92 -26.35 27.85
C ASN A 308 40.45 -27.28 26.73
N ASP A 309 39.81 -28.43 26.48
CA ASP A 309 40.21 -29.33 25.39
C ASP A 309 39.81 -28.79 24.01
N ILE A 310 38.69 -28.06 23.92
CA ILE A 310 38.28 -27.31 22.72
C ILE A 310 39.25 -26.15 22.49
N LEU A 311 39.59 -25.39 23.54
CA LEU A 311 40.57 -24.31 23.45
C LEU A 311 41.95 -24.80 22.99
N LEU A 312 42.43 -25.96 23.50
CA LEU A 312 43.71 -26.54 23.09
C LEU A 312 43.71 -26.97 21.61
N LYS A 313 42.66 -27.64 21.14
CA LYS A 313 42.49 -28.01 19.72
C LYS A 313 42.45 -26.78 18.82
N PHE A 314 41.68 -25.77 19.22
CA PHE A 314 41.59 -24.48 18.53
C PHE A 314 42.95 -23.77 18.45
N GLN A 315 43.69 -23.69 19.55
CA GLN A 315 45.00 -23.03 19.60
C GLN A 315 46.03 -23.73 18.71
N ASN A 316 46.00 -25.06 18.63
CA ASN A 316 46.88 -25.82 17.73
C ASN A 316 46.59 -25.51 16.25
N GLU A 317 45.33 -25.48 15.83
CA GLU A 317 44.95 -25.11 14.45
C GLU A 317 45.22 -23.62 14.16
N LEU A 318 45.02 -22.72 15.12
CA LEU A 318 45.40 -21.29 14.99
C LEU A 318 46.92 -21.13 14.85
N ASN A 319 47.72 -21.84 15.65
CA ASN A 319 49.18 -21.77 15.59
C ASN A 319 49.73 -22.32 14.25
N PHE A 320 49.05 -23.32 13.67
CA PHE A 320 49.29 -23.73 12.28
C PHE A 320 49.04 -22.55 11.32
N LEU A 321 47.85 -21.92 11.34
CA LEU A 321 47.51 -20.79 10.45
C LEU A 321 48.43 -19.57 10.63
N LYS A 322 48.99 -19.36 11.83
CA LYS A 322 49.99 -18.31 12.12
C LYS A 322 51.39 -18.64 11.57
N SER A 323 51.74 -19.91 11.41
CA SER A 323 53.10 -20.36 11.07
C SER A 323 53.28 -20.83 9.62
N THR A 324 52.19 -21.19 8.92
CA THR A 324 52.24 -21.60 7.51
C THR A 324 51.98 -20.45 6.53
N PRO A 325 52.50 -20.51 5.28
CA PRO A 325 52.13 -19.54 4.25
C PRO A 325 50.63 -19.61 3.91
N ARG A 326 49.95 -18.46 3.89
CA ARG A 326 48.50 -18.34 3.63
C ARG A 326 47.96 -19.21 2.47
N LEU A 327 48.68 -19.26 1.35
CA LEU A 327 48.25 -20.02 0.16
C LEU A 327 48.34 -21.55 0.33
N THR A 328 48.99 -22.04 1.38
CA THR A 328 49.07 -23.47 1.76
C THR A 328 48.00 -23.88 2.79
N HIS A 329 47.18 -22.94 3.27
CA HIS A 329 46.16 -23.22 4.27
C HIS A 329 45.14 -24.25 3.76
N PRO A 330 44.58 -25.13 4.64
CA PRO A 330 43.66 -26.20 4.23
C PRO A 330 42.46 -25.75 3.39
N TYR A 331 41.96 -24.52 3.57
CA TYR A 331 40.86 -23.96 2.78
C TYR A 331 41.27 -23.43 1.40
N PHE A 332 42.57 -23.26 1.12
CA PHE A 332 43.10 -23.01 -0.23
C PHE A 332 43.56 -24.31 -0.92
N CYS A 333 44.11 -25.27 -0.18
CA CYS A 333 44.69 -26.52 -0.72
C CYS A 333 43.95 -27.76 -0.19
N ASN A 334 43.09 -28.37 -1.03
CA ASN A 334 42.48 -29.68 -0.77
C ASN A 334 41.85 -30.27 -2.05
N ASP A 335 41.61 -31.58 -2.07
CA ASP A 335 41.13 -32.29 -3.27
C ASP A 335 39.70 -31.89 -3.68
N MET A 336 38.86 -31.49 -2.72
CA MET A 336 37.53 -30.93 -3.02
C MET A 336 37.67 -29.58 -3.72
N MET A 337 38.61 -28.73 -3.29
CA MET A 337 38.91 -27.44 -3.91
C MET A 337 39.45 -27.62 -5.33
N TYR A 338 40.37 -28.57 -5.56
CA TYR A 338 40.83 -28.91 -6.91
C TYR A 338 39.68 -29.35 -7.83
N THR A 339 38.83 -30.25 -7.33
CA THR A 339 37.68 -30.78 -8.08
C THR A 339 36.67 -29.67 -8.41
N TYR A 340 36.39 -28.78 -7.44
CA TYR A 340 35.54 -27.60 -7.63
C TYR A 340 36.16 -26.63 -8.64
N ALA A 341 37.44 -26.30 -8.50
CA ALA A 341 38.15 -25.38 -9.38
C ALA A 341 38.16 -25.87 -10.83
N LYS A 342 38.38 -27.18 -11.05
CA LYS A 342 38.27 -27.81 -12.37
C LYS A 342 36.86 -27.76 -12.93
N LYS A 343 35.83 -27.95 -12.11
CA LYS A 343 34.40 -27.88 -12.52
C LYS A 343 33.97 -26.46 -12.91
N TYR A 344 34.45 -25.44 -12.21
CA TYR A 344 34.05 -24.04 -12.40
C TYR A 344 35.12 -23.18 -13.11
N ASN A 345 36.09 -23.81 -13.77
CA ASN A 345 37.18 -23.18 -14.53
C ASN A 345 37.92 -22.06 -13.75
N LEU A 346 38.25 -22.34 -12.48
CA LEU A 346 38.92 -21.40 -11.59
C LEU A 346 40.45 -21.55 -11.64
N THR A 347 41.15 -20.41 -11.59
CA THR A 347 42.61 -20.34 -11.70
C THR A 347 43.31 -20.92 -10.46
N MET A 348 44.07 -21.99 -10.66
CA MET A 348 44.94 -22.61 -9.64
C MET A 348 46.16 -21.74 -9.32
N SER A 349 46.84 -22.02 -8.21
CA SER A 349 48.15 -21.44 -7.88
C SER A 349 49.22 -21.96 -8.84
N THR A 350 50.22 -21.13 -9.15
CA THR A 350 51.30 -21.44 -10.11
C THR A 350 52.61 -21.88 -9.46
N ASN A 351 52.74 -21.78 -8.14
CA ASN A 351 54.06 -21.73 -7.46
C ASN A 351 54.38 -22.90 -6.52
N ASP A 352 53.44 -23.82 -6.26
CA ASP A 352 53.65 -24.99 -5.39
C ASP A 352 52.58 -26.08 -5.73
N PRO A 353 52.57 -27.28 -5.12
CA PRO A 353 52.04 -28.49 -5.77
C PRO A 353 50.53 -28.49 -6.05
N THR A 354 50.17 -29.46 -6.89
CA THR A 354 48.80 -29.77 -7.32
C THR A 354 47.78 -29.69 -6.19
N HIS A 355 46.67 -28.97 -6.44
CA HIS A 355 45.45 -28.84 -5.63
C HIS A 355 45.28 -27.55 -4.78
N CYS A 356 46.16 -26.55 -4.92
CA CYS A 356 46.01 -25.22 -4.29
C CYS A 356 45.36 -24.14 -5.19
N LEU A 357 44.30 -23.47 -4.73
CA LEU A 357 43.61 -22.39 -5.47
C LEU A 357 44.34 -21.03 -5.38
N SER A 358 44.28 -20.21 -6.44
CA SER A 358 44.83 -18.83 -6.40
C SER A 358 43.95 -17.86 -5.59
N SER A 359 44.57 -16.86 -4.96
CA SER A 359 43.89 -15.88 -4.09
C SER A 359 42.79 -15.06 -4.80
N GLY A 360 42.92 -14.82 -6.11
CA GLY A 360 41.93 -14.08 -6.91
C GLY A 360 40.83 -14.95 -7.53
N ALA A 361 40.94 -16.28 -7.40
CA ALA A 361 39.90 -17.23 -7.77
C ALA A 361 39.04 -17.64 -6.55
N PHE A 362 39.60 -17.57 -5.34
CA PHE A 362 38.86 -17.87 -4.10
C PHE A 362 37.64 -16.96 -3.89
N THR A 363 37.71 -15.68 -4.28
CA THR A 363 36.59 -14.73 -4.28
C THR A 363 35.49 -15.02 -5.32
N LYS A 364 35.60 -16.14 -6.05
CA LYS A 364 34.64 -16.61 -7.08
C LYS A 364 34.00 -17.96 -6.70
N ILE A 365 34.06 -18.32 -5.42
CA ILE A 365 33.35 -19.48 -4.88
C ILE A 365 31.90 -19.07 -4.62
N ASN A 366 31.01 -19.46 -5.54
CA ASN A 366 29.61 -19.02 -5.59
C ASN A 366 28.61 -20.18 -5.56
N ALA A 367 29.07 -21.44 -5.53
CA ALA A 367 28.24 -22.63 -5.53
C ALA A 367 28.56 -23.54 -4.33
N PRO A 368 27.55 -24.20 -3.72
CA PRO A 368 27.76 -25.08 -2.57
C PRO A 368 28.61 -26.30 -2.91
N PHE A 369 29.50 -26.66 -1.98
CA PHE A 369 30.31 -27.89 -2.06
C PHE A 369 29.52 -29.12 -1.60
N PRO A 370 29.95 -30.35 -1.96
CA PRO A 370 29.34 -31.58 -1.46
C PRO A 370 29.38 -31.68 0.08
N GLY A 371 28.19 -31.56 0.69
CA GLY A 371 28.00 -31.47 2.15
C GLY A 371 27.62 -30.07 2.67
N MET A 372 27.35 -29.10 1.79
CA MET A 372 26.69 -27.83 2.10
C MET A 372 25.24 -27.87 1.60
N THR A 373 24.27 -27.50 2.45
CA THR A 373 22.87 -27.32 2.06
C THR A 373 22.58 -25.82 1.94
N TRP A 374 22.54 -25.33 0.70
CA TRP A 374 22.03 -23.99 0.41
C TRP A 374 20.50 -24.00 0.45
N LEU A 375 19.91 -23.07 1.19
CA LEU A 375 18.47 -22.94 1.38
C LEU A 375 17.86 -21.77 0.58
N GLY A 376 18.66 -21.16 -0.29
CA GLY A 376 18.23 -20.04 -1.15
C GLY A 376 18.46 -18.66 -0.52
N ASN A 377 17.85 -17.66 -1.15
CA ASN A 377 17.77 -16.31 -0.59
C ASN A 377 16.65 -16.26 0.46
N TYR A 378 16.89 -15.64 1.62
CA TYR A 378 15.87 -15.55 2.67
C TYR A 378 14.88 -14.42 2.38
N GLU A 379 13.58 -14.73 2.42
CA GLU A 379 12.50 -13.76 2.25
C GLU A 379 11.47 -13.89 3.38
N ILE A 380 11.14 -12.76 4.00
CA ILE A 380 10.11 -12.71 5.05
C ILE A 380 8.75 -12.84 4.38
N ARG A 381 7.97 -13.82 4.81
CA ARG A 381 6.60 -14.03 4.31
C ARG A 381 5.72 -12.85 4.71
N LEU A 382 5.21 -12.15 3.71
CA LEU A 382 4.28 -11.04 3.90
C LEU A 382 2.96 -11.54 4.50
N THR A 383 2.36 -10.77 5.41
CA THR A 383 1.12 -11.14 6.12
C THR A 383 -0.08 -10.27 5.71
N GLU A 384 -1.20 -10.92 5.36
CA GLU A 384 -2.41 -10.23 4.89
C GLU A 384 -3.22 -9.64 6.06
N VAL A 385 -3.27 -8.32 6.17
CA VAL A 385 -4.09 -7.62 7.18
C VAL A 385 -5.54 -7.56 6.71
N ARG A 386 -6.31 -8.58 7.11
CA ARG A 386 -7.75 -8.68 6.86
C ARG A 386 -8.55 -7.83 7.84
N GLN A 387 -9.73 -7.38 7.42
CA GLN A 387 -10.65 -6.65 8.30
C GLN A 387 -11.11 -7.52 9.49
N PRO A 388 -11.42 -6.91 10.65
CA PRO A 388 -12.01 -7.63 11.77
C PRO A 388 -13.31 -8.32 11.35
N ARG A 389 -13.38 -9.65 11.52
CA ARG A 389 -14.55 -10.47 11.12
C ARG A 389 -15.85 -9.98 11.77
N SER A 390 -15.77 -9.41 12.97
CA SER A 390 -16.89 -8.78 13.67
C SER A 390 -17.55 -7.66 12.86
N ILE A 391 -16.76 -6.79 12.22
CA ILE A 391 -17.27 -5.68 11.40
C ILE A 391 -17.91 -6.23 10.11
N GLN A 392 -17.23 -7.17 9.43
CA GLN A 392 -17.77 -7.82 8.23
C GLN A 392 -19.10 -8.52 8.49
N ILE A 393 -19.20 -9.29 9.58
CA ILE A 393 -20.43 -9.99 9.97
C ILE A 393 -21.53 -8.97 10.36
N GLY A 394 -21.18 -7.92 11.12
CA GLY A 394 -22.11 -6.87 11.53
C GLY A 394 -22.76 -6.15 10.34
N ILE A 395 -21.95 -5.63 9.41
CA ILE A 395 -22.45 -4.97 8.20
C ILE A 395 -23.31 -5.94 7.38
N SER A 396 -22.83 -7.16 7.15
CA SER A 396 -23.54 -8.16 6.33
C SER A 396 -24.89 -8.56 6.91
N ALA A 397 -24.97 -8.73 8.24
CA ALA A 397 -26.21 -9.09 8.93
C ALA A 397 -27.25 -7.97 8.86
N VAL A 398 -26.85 -6.72 9.08
CA VAL A 398 -27.75 -5.55 9.02
C VAL A 398 -28.24 -5.31 7.59
N SER A 399 -27.36 -5.40 6.58
CA SER A 399 -27.78 -5.34 5.16
C SER A 399 -28.75 -6.46 4.80
N SER A 400 -28.53 -7.69 5.28
CA SER A 400 -29.42 -8.84 5.02
C SER A 400 -30.81 -8.65 5.64
N PHE A 401 -30.88 -8.08 6.87
CA PHE A 401 -32.14 -7.72 7.50
C PHE A 401 -32.92 -6.67 6.69
N PHE A 402 -32.25 -5.63 6.20
CA PHE A 402 -32.91 -4.63 5.35
C PHE A 402 -33.33 -5.16 3.98
N ILE A 403 -32.62 -6.12 3.39
CA ILE A 403 -33.08 -6.83 2.19
C ILE A 403 -34.40 -7.58 2.46
N LEU A 404 -34.49 -8.32 3.57
CA LEU A 404 -35.72 -9.03 3.97
C LEU A 404 -36.90 -8.06 4.19
N LEU A 405 -36.65 -6.92 4.84
CA LEU A 405 -37.63 -5.86 5.04
C LEU A 405 -38.10 -5.25 3.70
N VAL A 406 -37.19 -4.99 2.77
CA VAL A 406 -37.51 -4.44 1.43
C VAL A 406 -38.24 -5.45 0.55
N LEU A 407 -37.90 -6.74 0.60
CA LEU A 407 -38.68 -7.81 -0.04
C LEU A 407 -40.10 -7.90 0.53
N THR A 408 -40.25 -7.76 1.85
CA THR A 408 -41.56 -7.71 2.52
C THR A 408 -42.38 -6.50 2.06
N MET A 409 -41.75 -5.32 1.96
CA MET A 409 -42.40 -4.13 1.40
C MET A 409 -42.81 -4.31 -0.07
N MET A 410 -41.99 -4.97 -0.89
CA MET A 410 -42.29 -5.24 -2.30
C MET A 410 -43.51 -6.17 -2.45
N PHE A 411 -43.60 -7.22 -1.63
CA PHE A 411 -44.80 -8.06 -1.55
C PHE A 411 -46.04 -7.26 -1.12
N LEU A 412 -45.92 -6.36 -0.14
CA LEU A 412 -47.04 -5.52 0.31
C LEU A 412 -47.47 -4.50 -0.76
N VAL A 413 -46.55 -3.93 -1.55
CA VAL A 413 -46.89 -3.06 -2.70
C VAL A 413 -47.69 -3.83 -3.76
N VAL A 414 -47.33 -5.07 -4.05
CA VAL A 414 -48.08 -5.92 -5.00
C VAL A 414 -49.43 -6.32 -4.42
N LYS A 415 -49.50 -6.76 -3.16
CA LYS A 415 -50.74 -7.18 -2.50
C LYS A 415 -51.78 -6.06 -2.37
N TYR A 416 -51.34 -4.84 -2.06
CA TYR A 416 -52.23 -3.68 -1.88
C TYR A 416 -52.24 -2.74 -3.10
N ARG A 417 -51.85 -3.22 -4.29
CA ARG A 417 -51.73 -2.43 -5.54
C ARG A 417 -53.01 -1.68 -5.94
N GLU A 418 -54.18 -2.23 -5.59
CA GLU A 418 -55.51 -1.68 -5.90
C GLU A 418 -55.98 -0.64 -4.88
N ASN A 419 -55.38 -0.59 -3.68
CA ASN A 419 -55.74 0.39 -2.67
C ASN A 419 -55.41 1.82 -3.16
N PRO A 420 -56.32 2.81 -3.02
CA PRO A 420 -56.09 4.17 -3.53
C PRO A 420 -54.76 4.81 -3.10
N SER A 421 -54.23 4.47 -1.91
CA SER A 421 -52.95 5.00 -1.40
C SER A 421 -51.70 4.44 -2.10
N ILE A 422 -51.81 3.32 -2.82
CA ILE A 422 -50.72 2.71 -3.60
C ILE A 422 -51.00 2.81 -5.11
N ARG A 423 -52.25 2.66 -5.54
CA ARG A 423 -52.69 2.80 -6.95
C ARG A 423 -52.28 4.17 -7.52
N SER A 424 -52.60 5.26 -6.81
CA SER A 424 -52.22 6.63 -7.18
C SER A 424 -50.70 6.82 -7.29
N ALA A 425 -49.93 6.13 -6.43
CA ALA A 425 -48.47 6.19 -6.40
C ALA A 425 -47.78 5.34 -7.48
N SER A 426 -48.54 4.69 -8.38
CA SER A 426 -48.02 3.88 -9.50
C SER A 426 -47.09 2.74 -9.06
N PRO A 427 -47.64 1.56 -8.70
CA PRO A 427 -46.91 0.45 -8.06
C PRO A 427 -45.59 0.03 -8.77
N ILE A 428 -45.54 0.14 -10.10
CA ILE A 428 -44.35 -0.16 -10.92
C ILE A 428 -43.13 0.65 -10.47
N PHE A 429 -43.28 1.96 -10.23
CA PHE A 429 -42.17 2.83 -9.81
C PHE A 429 -41.75 2.56 -8.35
N LEU A 430 -42.70 2.19 -7.49
CA LEU A 430 -42.39 1.76 -6.12
C LEU A 430 -41.54 0.48 -6.12
N ASN A 431 -41.86 -0.48 -6.99
CA ASN A 431 -41.07 -1.70 -7.13
C ASN A 431 -39.67 -1.43 -7.71
N PHE A 432 -39.51 -0.49 -8.66
CA PHE A 432 -38.18 -0.07 -9.12
C PHE A 432 -37.32 0.54 -8.00
N ILE A 433 -37.89 1.40 -7.15
CA ILE A 433 -37.19 1.99 -5.99
C ILE A 433 -36.71 0.89 -5.03
N LEU A 434 -37.58 -0.06 -4.69
CA LEU A 434 -37.27 -1.19 -3.81
C LEU A 434 -36.23 -2.15 -4.43
N PHE A 435 -36.29 -2.40 -5.75
CA PHE A 435 -35.30 -3.21 -6.46
C PHE A 435 -33.91 -2.53 -6.47
N GLY A 436 -33.85 -1.22 -6.72
CA GLY A 436 -32.61 -0.45 -6.59
C GLY A 436 -32.01 -0.53 -5.18
N ALA A 437 -32.85 -0.45 -4.14
CA ALA A 437 -32.41 -0.61 -2.75
C ALA A 437 -31.80 -2.00 -2.47
N ILE A 438 -32.41 -3.09 -2.96
CA ILE A 438 -31.86 -4.46 -2.84
C ILE A 438 -30.46 -4.53 -3.45
N ILE A 439 -30.29 -3.99 -4.67
CA ILE A 439 -29.00 -4.01 -5.38
C ILE A 439 -27.92 -3.27 -4.57
N ILE A 440 -28.22 -2.11 -3.99
CA ILE A 440 -27.24 -1.36 -3.18
C ILE A 440 -26.87 -2.13 -1.91
N TYR A 441 -27.83 -2.78 -1.22
CA TYR A 441 -27.51 -3.59 -0.04
C TYR A 441 -26.62 -4.80 -0.39
N ILE A 442 -26.84 -5.47 -1.53
CA ILE A 442 -25.95 -6.53 -2.01
C ILE A 442 -24.56 -5.95 -2.35
N GLY A 443 -24.51 -4.77 -2.96
CA GLY A 443 -23.28 -4.01 -3.20
C GLY A 443 -22.49 -3.74 -1.92
N ILE A 444 -23.15 -3.31 -0.84
CA ILE A 444 -22.53 -3.08 0.49
C ILE A 444 -21.97 -4.38 1.08
N ILE A 445 -22.69 -5.50 0.96
CA ILE A 445 -22.20 -6.82 1.39
C ILE A 445 -20.92 -7.22 0.63
N LEU A 446 -20.88 -6.98 -0.69
CA LEU A 446 -19.65 -7.22 -1.47
C LEU A 446 -18.52 -6.22 -1.12
N TRP A 447 -18.85 -4.97 -0.77
CA TRP A 447 -17.87 -3.94 -0.39
C TRP A 447 -17.20 -4.23 0.95
N SER A 448 -17.94 -4.84 1.88
CA SER A 448 -17.43 -5.32 3.17
C SER A 448 -16.77 -6.70 3.11
N SER A 449 -16.78 -7.37 1.95
CA SER A 449 -16.27 -8.75 1.78
C SER A 449 -14.81 -8.81 1.31
N THR A 450 -14.22 -10.00 1.38
CA THR A 450 -12.85 -10.26 0.91
C THR A 450 -12.70 -9.93 -0.58
N ILE A 451 -11.73 -9.07 -0.91
CA ILE A 451 -11.55 -8.55 -2.26
C ILE A 451 -10.92 -9.62 -3.17
N SER A 452 -11.54 -9.85 -4.32
CA SER A 452 -11.01 -10.60 -5.47
C SER A 452 -11.14 -9.74 -6.73
N SER A 453 -10.47 -10.11 -7.83
CA SER A 453 -10.56 -9.36 -9.10
C SER A 453 -12.00 -9.27 -9.65
N ALA A 454 -12.82 -10.30 -9.43
CA ALA A 454 -14.24 -10.28 -9.78
C ALA A 454 -15.06 -9.39 -8.84
N SER A 455 -14.86 -9.54 -7.52
CA SER A 455 -15.52 -8.70 -6.49
C SER A 455 -15.20 -7.22 -6.69
N CYS A 456 -13.97 -6.90 -7.07
CA CYS A 456 -13.48 -5.54 -7.30
C CYS A 456 -14.28 -4.81 -8.39
N ASN A 457 -14.65 -5.51 -9.47
CA ASN A 457 -15.53 -4.95 -10.49
C ASN A 457 -17.00 -4.94 -10.04
N ALA A 458 -17.48 -6.04 -9.46
CA ALA A 458 -18.88 -6.17 -8.99
C ALA A 458 -19.28 -5.11 -7.94
N GLN A 459 -18.35 -4.71 -7.08
CA GLN A 459 -18.53 -3.64 -6.08
C GLN A 459 -19.02 -2.32 -6.72
N PHE A 460 -18.35 -1.83 -7.76
CA PHE A 460 -18.78 -0.60 -8.44
C PHE A 460 -20.08 -0.83 -9.23
N TRP A 461 -20.16 -1.92 -10.02
CA TRP A 461 -21.31 -2.22 -10.87
C TRP A 461 -22.65 -2.29 -10.13
N LEU A 462 -22.69 -2.97 -8.98
CA LEU A 462 -23.93 -3.05 -8.18
C LEU A 462 -24.29 -1.69 -7.57
N VAL A 463 -23.32 -1.01 -6.96
CA VAL A 463 -23.58 0.29 -6.32
C VAL A 463 -24.08 1.31 -7.34
N THR A 464 -23.47 1.41 -8.53
CA THR A 464 -23.90 2.36 -9.55
C THR A 464 -25.27 2.02 -10.15
N ILE A 465 -25.50 0.76 -10.58
CA ILE A 465 -26.82 0.36 -11.11
C ILE A 465 -27.93 0.59 -10.08
N GLY A 466 -27.70 0.17 -8.82
CA GLY A 466 -28.67 0.35 -7.74
C GLY A 466 -29.01 1.82 -7.47
N PHE A 467 -28.00 2.70 -7.41
CA PHE A 467 -28.22 4.15 -7.27
C PHE A 467 -28.91 4.76 -8.50
N THR A 468 -28.60 4.32 -9.73
CA THR A 468 -29.29 4.79 -10.94
C THR A 468 -30.75 4.34 -10.96
N THR A 469 -31.07 3.10 -10.55
CA THR A 469 -32.47 2.64 -10.44
C THR A 469 -33.23 3.45 -9.38
N LEU A 470 -32.64 3.63 -8.20
CA LEU A 470 -33.27 4.32 -7.06
C LEU A 470 -33.48 5.81 -7.36
N ILE A 471 -32.44 6.54 -7.77
CA ILE A 471 -32.54 7.99 -8.02
C ILE A 471 -33.29 8.24 -9.34
N GLY A 472 -33.00 7.51 -10.41
CA GLY A 472 -33.62 7.71 -11.73
C GLY A 472 -35.14 7.55 -11.71
N SER A 473 -35.65 6.54 -10.98
CA SER A 473 -37.11 6.35 -10.83
C SER A 473 -37.79 7.48 -10.05
N LEU A 474 -37.14 8.06 -9.03
CA LEU A 474 -37.62 9.24 -8.30
C LEU A 474 -37.63 10.50 -9.20
N VAL A 475 -36.54 10.72 -9.97
CA VAL A 475 -36.41 11.87 -10.86
C VAL A 475 -37.45 11.83 -11.98
N VAL A 476 -37.60 10.69 -12.68
CA VAL A 476 -38.60 10.53 -13.76
C VAL A 476 -40.03 10.68 -13.23
N LYS A 477 -40.33 10.14 -12.04
CA LYS A 477 -41.65 10.28 -11.42
C LYS A 477 -41.97 11.74 -11.09
N ASN A 478 -41.02 12.49 -10.53
CA ASN A 478 -41.19 13.93 -10.29
C ASN A 478 -41.27 14.72 -11.61
N PHE A 479 -40.51 14.35 -12.64
CA PHE A 479 -40.53 15.04 -13.94
C PHE A 479 -41.90 14.99 -14.62
N ARG A 480 -42.62 13.85 -14.55
CA ARG A 480 -44.04 13.75 -14.98
C ARG A 480 -44.94 14.73 -14.22
N ILE A 481 -44.76 14.87 -12.91
CA ILE A 481 -45.56 15.79 -12.09
C ILE A 481 -45.32 17.24 -12.54
N TRP A 482 -44.06 17.63 -12.79
CA TRP A 482 -43.75 18.96 -13.33
C TRP A 482 -44.40 19.19 -14.71
N LEU A 483 -44.28 18.26 -15.67
CA LEU A 483 -44.88 18.38 -17.01
C LEU A 483 -46.40 18.57 -16.99
N ILE A 484 -47.10 17.99 -16.01
CA ILE A 484 -48.56 18.16 -15.86
C ILE A 484 -48.91 19.58 -15.41
N PHE A 485 -48.13 20.18 -14.52
CA PHE A 485 -48.43 21.51 -13.95
C PHE A 485 -47.82 22.70 -14.71
N ASP A 486 -46.81 22.49 -15.56
CA ASP A 486 -46.21 23.54 -16.40
C ASP A 486 -46.98 23.80 -17.71
N ASN A 487 -48.01 23.00 -18.03
CA ASN A 487 -48.85 23.17 -19.23
C ASN A 487 -49.66 24.49 -19.17
N PRO A 488 -49.44 25.46 -20.08
CA PRO A 488 -50.12 26.75 -20.04
C PRO A 488 -51.60 26.70 -20.44
N GLU A 489 -52.03 25.67 -21.17
CA GLU A 489 -53.39 25.59 -21.74
C GLU A 489 -54.38 24.77 -20.87
N LEU A 490 -53.93 24.18 -19.76
CA LEU A 490 -54.74 23.31 -18.87
C LEU A 490 -55.45 22.12 -19.59
N LYS A 491 -55.02 21.77 -20.81
CA LYS A 491 -55.53 20.61 -21.54
C LYS A 491 -55.29 19.32 -20.76
N LEU A 492 -56.25 18.41 -20.81
CA LEU A 492 -56.27 17.18 -20.01
C LEU A 492 -55.31 16.13 -20.60
N VAL A 493 -54.04 16.15 -20.16
CA VAL A 493 -52.99 15.25 -20.67
C VAL A 493 -52.91 13.94 -19.86
N THR A 494 -53.46 12.87 -20.41
CA THR A 494 -53.49 11.52 -19.82
C THR A 494 -52.16 10.76 -20.00
N ILE A 495 -51.11 11.16 -19.27
CA ILE A 495 -49.80 10.49 -19.34
C ILE A 495 -49.85 9.10 -18.69
N THR A 496 -49.63 8.04 -19.46
CA THR A 496 -49.69 6.63 -19.02
C THR A 496 -48.40 6.19 -18.33
N ASN A 497 -48.50 5.32 -17.31
CA ASN A 497 -47.31 4.80 -16.61
C ASN A 497 -46.28 4.11 -17.53
N LEU A 498 -46.74 3.44 -18.59
CA LEU A 498 -45.88 2.77 -19.57
C LEU A 498 -44.99 3.74 -20.36
N GLN A 499 -45.44 5.00 -20.54
CA GLN A 499 -44.68 6.04 -21.26
C GLN A 499 -43.50 6.60 -20.43
N LEU A 500 -43.50 6.40 -19.10
CA LEU A 500 -42.41 6.84 -18.22
C LEU A 500 -41.27 5.82 -18.11
N VAL A 501 -41.56 4.52 -18.20
CA VAL A 501 -40.56 3.45 -17.99
C VAL A 501 -39.34 3.58 -18.93
N PRO A 502 -39.49 3.94 -20.23
CA PRO A 502 -38.36 4.17 -21.11
C PRO A 502 -37.34 5.21 -20.60
N TRP A 503 -37.78 6.27 -19.90
CA TRP A 503 -36.88 7.28 -19.36
C TRP A 503 -35.98 6.74 -18.24
N VAL A 504 -36.49 5.86 -17.39
CA VAL A 504 -35.68 5.14 -16.39
C VAL A 504 -34.71 4.17 -17.08
N GLY A 505 -35.17 3.53 -18.17
CA GLY A 505 -34.33 2.71 -19.05
C GLY A 505 -33.16 3.48 -19.66
N VAL A 506 -33.40 4.67 -20.21
CA VAL A 506 -32.34 5.55 -20.76
C VAL A 506 -31.30 5.91 -19.69
N CYS A 507 -31.72 6.24 -18.46
CA CYS A 507 -30.79 6.47 -17.37
C CYS A 507 -29.91 5.23 -17.11
N LEU A 508 -30.50 4.04 -17.03
CA LEU A 508 -29.76 2.79 -16.80
C LEU A 508 -28.81 2.43 -17.95
N VAL A 509 -29.22 2.62 -19.21
CA VAL A 509 -28.36 2.39 -20.39
C VAL A 509 -27.12 3.29 -20.35
N ILE A 510 -27.26 4.57 -20.00
CA ILE A 510 -26.12 5.49 -19.84
C ILE A 510 -25.19 5.02 -18.72
N ASN A 511 -25.73 4.55 -17.59
CA ASN A 511 -24.89 4.04 -16.50
C ASN A 511 -24.14 2.75 -16.88
N ILE A 512 -24.81 1.81 -17.54
CA ILE A 512 -24.22 0.55 -18.03
C ILE A 512 -23.12 0.85 -19.07
N MET A 513 -23.33 1.82 -19.95
CA MET A 513 -22.30 2.27 -20.91
C MET A 513 -21.06 2.83 -20.19
N LEU A 514 -21.24 3.75 -19.23
CA LEU A 514 -20.12 4.32 -18.48
C LEU A 514 -19.37 3.26 -17.64
N MET A 515 -20.09 2.31 -17.03
CA MET A 515 -19.50 1.20 -16.29
C MET A 515 -18.74 0.21 -17.20
N SER A 516 -19.22 -0.01 -18.43
CA SER A 516 -18.52 -0.81 -19.44
C SER A 516 -17.20 -0.16 -19.87
N ILE A 517 -17.19 1.18 -20.00
CA ILE A 517 -15.97 1.95 -20.30
C ILE A 517 -15.00 1.90 -19.10
N LEU A 518 -15.49 2.06 -17.86
CA LEU A 518 -14.64 1.95 -16.67
C LEU A 518 -13.99 0.55 -16.56
N SER A 519 -14.75 -0.50 -16.87
CA SER A 519 -14.28 -1.90 -16.81
C SER A 519 -13.22 -2.21 -17.87
N SER A 520 -13.41 -1.71 -19.10
CA SER A 520 -12.49 -1.98 -20.22
C SER A 520 -11.24 -1.08 -20.23
N VAL A 521 -11.38 0.21 -19.90
CA VAL A 521 -10.28 1.20 -19.95
C VAL A 521 -9.54 1.31 -18.60
N GLY A 522 -10.22 1.05 -17.48
CA GLY A 522 -9.68 1.26 -16.14
C GLY A 522 -8.69 0.19 -15.67
N ASN A 523 -8.69 -1.01 -16.27
CA ASN A 523 -7.96 -2.20 -15.81
C ASN A 523 -8.12 -2.45 -14.30
N LEU A 524 -9.37 -2.45 -13.85
CA LEU A 524 -9.73 -2.51 -12.43
C LEU A 524 -9.39 -3.88 -11.84
N THR A 525 -8.29 -3.91 -11.08
CA THR A 525 -7.63 -5.14 -10.60
C THR A 525 -7.36 -5.09 -9.10
N MET A 526 -7.35 -6.27 -8.48
CA MET A 526 -6.93 -6.44 -7.09
C MET A 526 -5.41 -6.48 -7.04
N ILE A 527 -4.81 -5.64 -6.19
CA ILE A 527 -3.38 -5.66 -5.88
C ILE A 527 -3.14 -5.71 -4.38
N ASP A 528 -1.98 -6.24 -3.99
CA ASP A 528 -1.47 -6.21 -2.64
C ASP A 528 -0.69 -4.90 -2.41
N ALA A 529 -1.16 -4.04 -1.52
CA ALA A 529 -0.52 -2.78 -1.16
C ALA A 529 0.24 -2.88 0.16
N GLN A 530 1.44 -2.28 0.19
CA GLN A 530 2.38 -2.23 1.32
C GLN A 530 2.78 -0.77 1.57
N GLY A 531 3.38 -0.46 2.73
CA GLY A 531 3.91 0.88 3.01
C GLY A 531 2.83 1.96 3.15
N ILE A 532 1.69 1.59 3.74
CA ILE A 532 0.62 2.51 4.16
C ILE A 532 0.78 2.74 5.66
N ASP A 533 0.53 3.93 6.18
CA ASP A 533 0.83 4.31 7.57
C ASP A 533 0.15 3.42 8.65
N SER A 534 -0.94 2.74 8.31
CA SER A 534 -1.64 1.77 9.17
C SER A 534 -1.13 0.32 9.10
N LEU A 535 -0.09 0.03 8.32
CA LEU A 535 0.45 -1.32 8.09
C LEU A 535 1.90 -1.45 8.57
N GLY A 536 2.21 -2.59 9.19
CA GLY A 536 3.57 -2.99 9.51
C GLY A 536 4.45 -3.23 8.28
N LYS A 537 5.77 -3.19 8.49
CA LYS A 537 6.81 -3.32 7.43
C LYS A 537 6.70 -4.58 6.56
N TYR A 538 6.09 -5.65 7.07
CA TYR A 538 5.90 -6.93 6.39
C TYR A 538 4.42 -7.29 6.19
N GLU A 539 3.53 -6.31 6.34
CA GLU A 539 2.10 -6.46 6.17
C GLU A 539 1.64 -5.95 4.80
N PHE A 540 0.54 -6.52 4.29
CA PHE A 540 -0.11 -6.04 3.08
C PHE A 540 -1.64 -6.06 3.20
N ILE A 541 -2.29 -5.18 2.44
CA ILE A 541 -3.74 -5.09 2.33
C ILE A 541 -4.16 -5.13 0.86
N LYS A 542 -5.20 -5.91 0.56
CA LYS A 542 -5.80 -5.94 -0.77
C LYS A 542 -6.60 -4.68 -1.05
N VAL A 543 -6.30 -4.06 -2.20
CA VAL A 543 -6.99 -2.86 -2.69
C VAL A 543 -7.34 -3.01 -4.17
N CYS A 544 -8.43 -2.38 -4.57
CA CYS A 544 -8.77 -2.17 -5.97
C CYS A 544 -7.93 -1.02 -6.52
N LYS A 545 -7.09 -1.29 -7.52
CA LYS A 545 -6.36 -0.27 -8.28
C LYS A 545 -6.93 -0.15 -9.69
N MET A 546 -6.96 1.08 -10.19
CA MET A 546 -7.30 1.43 -11.56
C MET A 546 -6.19 2.31 -12.15
N ASN A 547 -6.07 2.27 -13.47
CA ASN A 547 -5.19 3.17 -14.23
C ASN A 547 -5.70 4.61 -14.20
N SER A 548 -4.85 5.58 -14.54
CA SER A 548 -5.21 7.01 -14.60
C SER A 548 -6.44 7.28 -15.46
N SER A 549 -6.59 6.56 -16.58
CA SER A 549 -7.76 6.65 -17.45
C SER A 549 -9.05 6.16 -16.78
N GLY A 550 -8.96 5.12 -15.94
CA GLY A 550 -10.06 4.63 -15.12
C GLY A 550 -10.49 5.63 -14.05
N ALA A 551 -9.53 6.31 -13.42
CA ALA A 551 -9.84 7.41 -12.49
C ALA A 551 -10.60 8.55 -13.20
N SER A 552 -10.21 8.93 -14.41
CA SER A 552 -10.97 9.90 -15.23
C SER A 552 -12.40 9.44 -15.53
N THR A 553 -12.60 8.17 -15.88
CA THR A 553 -13.94 7.60 -16.09
C THR A 553 -14.77 7.58 -14.80
N LEU A 554 -14.15 7.28 -13.65
CA LEU A 554 -14.82 7.33 -12.34
C LEU A 554 -15.31 8.75 -12.01
N TYR A 555 -14.53 9.79 -12.30
CA TYR A 555 -14.98 11.18 -12.16
C TYR A 555 -16.14 11.52 -13.12
N THR A 556 -16.17 10.95 -14.33
CA THR A 556 -17.29 11.12 -15.27
C THR A 556 -18.57 10.47 -14.73
N ILE A 557 -18.47 9.27 -14.14
CA ILE A 557 -19.59 8.58 -13.47
C ILE A 557 -20.10 9.39 -12.28
N LEU A 558 -19.21 9.94 -11.44
CA LEU A 558 -19.57 10.79 -10.31
C LEU A 558 -20.29 12.08 -10.76
N ALA A 559 -19.81 12.72 -11.83
CA ALA A 559 -20.45 13.91 -12.42
C ALA A 559 -21.84 13.60 -12.99
N TYR A 560 -22.04 12.43 -13.61
CA TYR A 560 -23.36 11.96 -14.05
C TYR A 560 -24.34 11.78 -12.88
N PHE A 561 -23.90 11.18 -11.77
CA PHE A 561 -24.75 11.05 -10.56
C PHE A 561 -25.08 12.41 -9.94
N ALA A 562 -24.11 13.34 -9.88
CA ALA A 562 -24.35 14.70 -9.41
C ALA A 562 -25.37 15.43 -10.30
N ALA A 563 -25.28 15.28 -11.63
CA ALA A 563 -26.24 15.87 -12.56
C ALA A 563 -27.67 15.32 -12.39
N LEU A 564 -27.82 13.99 -12.29
CA LEU A 564 -29.13 13.36 -12.00
C LEU A 564 -29.76 13.90 -10.70
N LEU A 565 -28.96 13.99 -9.64
CA LEU A 565 -29.41 14.47 -8.33
C LEU A 565 -29.78 15.97 -8.38
N LEU A 566 -28.99 16.81 -9.06
CA LEU A 566 -29.30 18.23 -9.23
C LEU A 566 -30.59 18.46 -10.03
N ILE A 567 -30.82 17.68 -11.09
CA ILE A 567 -32.08 17.70 -11.84
C ILE A 567 -33.25 17.29 -10.93
N GLY A 568 -33.09 16.21 -10.15
CA GLY A 568 -34.08 15.78 -9.16
C GLY A 568 -34.42 16.86 -8.13
N VAL A 569 -33.41 17.51 -7.57
CA VAL A 569 -33.55 18.61 -6.60
C VAL A 569 -34.25 19.82 -7.23
N PHE A 570 -33.88 20.22 -8.45
CA PHE A 570 -34.50 21.33 -9.18
C PHE A 570 -35.98 21.08 -9.49
N VAL A 571 -36.30 19.91 -10.03
CA VAL A 571 -37.69 19.51 -10.35
C VAL A 571 -38.53 19.44 -9.07
N SER A 572 -37.97 18.89 -7.97
CA SER A 572 -38.64 18.84 -6.66
C SER A 572 -38.90 20.23 -6.07
N TRP A 573 -37.94 21.17 -6.24
CA TRP A 573 -38.10 22.56 -5.81
C TRP A 573 -39.20 23.28 -6.59
N LYS A 574 -39.31 23.06 -7.92
CA LYS A 574 -40.40 23.59 -8.76
C LYS A 574 -41.78 23.09 -8.34
N ILE A 575 -41.90 21.79 -8.02
CA ILE A 575 -43.19 21.16 -7.66
C ILE A 575 -43.71 21.60 -6.28
N ARG A 576 -42.84 22.10 -5.39
CA ARG A 576 -43.18 22.50 -4.01
C ARG A 576 -44.38 23.47 -3.89
N ILE A 577 -44.69 24.24 -4.92
CA ILE A 577 -45.82 25.19 -4.93
C ILE A 577 -47.20 24.51 -5.10
N VAL A 578 -47.24 23.23 -5.47
CA VAL A 578 -48.48 22.50 -5.83
C VAL A 578 -49.03 21.70 -4.65
N ASP A 579 -49.58 22.41 -3.67
CA ASP A 579 -50.17 21.83 -2.45
C ASP A 579 -51.63 21.39 -2.65
N ILE A 580 -51.81 20.21 -3.26
CA ILE A 580 -53.09 19.48 -3.33
C ILE A 580 -52.96 18.09 -2.68
N LEU A 581 -54.02 17.65 -1.99
CA LEU A 581 -53.98 16.49 -1.07
C LEU A 581 -53.64 15.16 -1.76
N GLU A 582 -54.01 15.01 -3.04
CA GLU A 582 -53.69 13.86 -3.89
C GLU A 582 -52.18 13.74 -4.16
N PHE A 583 -51.48 14.88 -4.33
CA PHE A 583 -50.06 14.94 -4.68
C PHE A 583 -49.14 15.13 -3.48
N ASN A 584 -49.62 14.86 -2.25
CA ASN A 584 -48.82 14.92 -1.02
C ASN A 584 -47.63 13.93 -1.01
N GLU A 585 -47.56 12.99 -1.95
CA GLU A 585 -46.38 12.16 -2.22
C GLU A 585 -45.14 12.98 -2.67
N SER A 586 -45.35 14.07 -3.41
CA SER A 586 -44.24 14.92 -3.93
C SER A 586 -43.30 15.40 -2.82
N LYS A 587 -43.84 15.71 -1.65
CA LYS A 587 -43.09 16.12 -0.45
C LYS A 587 -42.20 15.00 0.09
N ALA A 588 -42.65 13.74 0.06
CA ALA A 588 -41.83 12.59 0.48
C ALA A 588 -40.66 12.36 -0.48
N ILE A 589 -40.88 12.50 -1.80
CA ILE A 589 -39.82 12.37 -2.81
C ILE A 589 -38.82 13.53 -2.69
N ALA A 590 -39.30 14.77 -2.53
CA ALA A 590 -38.45 15.93 -2.31
C ALA A 590 -37.58 15.78 -1.04
N ASN A 591 -38.17 15.41 0.09
CA ASN A 591 -37.46 15.15 1.34
C ASN A 591 -36.41 14.04 1.18
N THR A 592 -36.71 12.98 0.42
CA THR A 592 -35.76 11.90 0.11
C THR A 592 -34.56 12.43 -0.69
N LEU A 593 -34.79 13.18 -1.76
CA LEU A 593 -33.72 13.75 -2.58
C LEU A 593 -32.87 14.77 -1.80
N TYR A 594 -33.48 15.58 -0.93
CA TYR A 594 -32.75 16.49 -0.04
C TYR A 594 -31.91 15.74 1.00
N ALA A 595 -32.44 14.65 1.58
CA ALA A 595 -31.69 13.81 2.53
C ALA A 595 -30.47 13.13 1.88
N ILE A 596 -30.64 12.56 0.67
CA ILE A 596 -29.53 11.99 -0.13
C ILE A 596 -28.47 13.07 -0.41
N SER A 597 -28.90 14.26 -0.84
CA SER A 597 -28.03 15.41 -1.13
C SER A 597 -27.20 15.83 0.09
N PHE A 598 -27.84 15.95 1.25
CA PHE A 598 -27.19 16.33 2.50
C PHE A 598 -26.18 15.27 2.97
N CYS A 599 -26.52 13.98 2.87
CA CYS A 599 -25.59 12.90 3.21
C CYS A 599 -24.34 12.94 2.33
N LEU A 600 -24.50 13.08 1.00
CA LEU A 600 -23.37 13.16 0.08
C LEU A 600 -22.47 14.38 0.33
N PHE A 601 -23.05 15.52 0.72
CA PHE A 601 -22.30 16.71 1.11
C PHE A 601 -21.40 16.48 2.36
N VAL A 602 -21.80 15.59 3.27
CA VAL A 602 -20.98 15.21 4.44
C VAL A 602 -19.96 14.11 4.08
N ILE A 603 -20.33 13.14 3.25
CA ILE A 603 -19.47 11.99 2.92
C ILE A 603 -18.28 12.39 2.05
N VAL A 604 -18.47 13.24 1.03
CA VAL A 604 -17.39 13.59 0.09
C VAL A 604 -16.18 14.25 0.79
N PRO A 605 -16.33 15.25 1.68
CA PRO A 605 -15.22 15.75 2.50
C PRO A 605 -14.56 14.70 3.39
N LEU A 606 -15.33 13.78 3.98
CA LEU A 606 -14.79 12.68 4.81
C LEU A 606 -13.93 11.69 4.00
N MET A 607 -14.21 11.52 2.71
CA MET A 607 -13.38 10.70 1.79
C MET A 607 -12.14 11.43 1.26
N ILE A 608 -12.06 12.76 1.41
CA ILE A 608 -10.89 13.58 1.06
C ILE A 608 -9.96 13.76 2.28
N SER A 609 -10.48 13.59 3.50
CA SER A 609 -9.69 13.53 4.72
C SER A 609 -8.67 12.37 4.67
N PRO A 610 -7.42 12.55 5.15
CA PRO A 610 -6.50 11.44 5.33
C PRO A 610 -7.06 10.49 6.40
N GLN A 611 -7.41 9.28 5.98
CA GLN A 611 -8.03 8.24 6.79
C GLN A 611 -7.41 6.88 6.43
N ASP A 612 -7.39 5.95 7.38
CA ASP A 612 -6.95 4.58 7.10
C ASP A 612 -7.82 3.91 6.05
N LYS A 613 -7.20 3.07 5.20
CA LYS A 613 -7.90 2.33 4.13
C LYS A 613 -8.91 1.29 4.63
N GLN A 614 -8.94 1.05 5.95
CA GLN A 614 -10.03 0.32 6.61
C GLN A 614 -11.19 1.25 6.98
N SER A 615 -10.91 2.39 7.59
CA SER A 615 -11.89 3.42 7.98
C SER A 615 -12.67 3.95 6.77
N GLU A 616 -11.98 4.21 5.65
CA GLU A 616 -12.60 4.60 4.37
C GLU A 616 -13.70 3.62 3.93
N LYS A 617 -13.39 2.32 3.91
CA LYS A 617 -14.34 1.25 3.54
C LYS A 617 -15.52 1.18 4.50
N ILE A 618 -15.27 1.32 5.81
CA ILE A 618 -16.30 1.27 6.87
C ILE A 618 -17.26 2.46 6.74
N ILE A 619 -16.74 3.67 6.56
CA ILE A 619 -17.54 4.90 6.39
C ILE A 619 -18.43 4.78 5.15
N LEU A 620 -17.91 4.32 4.02
CA LEU A 620 -18.69 4.10 2.79
C LEU A 620 -19.84 3.09 3.00
N CYS A 621 -19.59 1.97 3.68
CA CYS A 621 -20.62 0.96 3.94
C CYS A 621 -21.73 1.49 4.86
N ILE A 622 -21.37 2.14 5.97
CA ILE A 622 -22.34 2.71 6.93
C ILE A 622 -23.16 3.83 6.28
N ALA A 623 -22.50 4.72 5.53
CA ALA A 623 -23.15 5.84 4.87
C ALA A 623 -24.11 5.39 3.75
N GLY A 624 -23.71 4.42 2.93
CA GLY A 624 -24.57 3.82 1.92
C GLY A 624 -25.81 3.16 2.55
N LEU A 625 -25.62 2.43 3.64
CA LEU A 625 -26.71 1.78 4.39
C LEU A 625 -27.68 2.83 4.98
N PHE A 626 -27.17 3.90 5.58
CA PHE A 626 -27.99 5.01 6.09
C PHE A 626 -28.79 5.71 4.98
N ILE A 627 -28.16 6.02 3.84
CA ILE A 627 -28.82 6.69 2.72
C ILE A 627 -30.00 5.87 2.18
N VAL A 628 -29.79 4.57 1.92
CA VAL A 628 -30.82 3.71 1.33
C VAL A 628 -31.95 3.41 2.32
N THR A 629 -31.62 3.16 3.59
CA THR A 629 -32.64 2.97 4.64
C THR A 629 -33.49 4.22 4.84
N ALA A 630 -32.88 5.41 4.94
CA ALA A 630 -33.60 6.67 5.05
C ALA A 630 -34.53 6.92 3.84
N ALA A 631 -34.03 6.69 2.61
CA ALA A 631 -34.82 6.87 1.39
C ALA A 631 -36.06 5.94 1.35
N VAL A 632 -35.90 4.66 1.68
CA VAL A 632 -37.03 3.71 1.77
C VAL A 632 -38.01 4.13 2.87
N MET A 633 -37.52 4.47 4.06
CA MET A 633 -38.39 4.83 5.20
C MET A 633 -39.23 6.09 4.91
N ILE A 634 -38.64 7.15 4.34
CA ILE A 634 -39.35 8.40 3.99
C ILE A 634 -40.48 8.16 2.96
N ILE A 635 -40.23 7.30 1.96
CA ILE A 635 -41.20 7.02 0.88
C ILE A 635 -42.32 6.08 1.35
N PHE A 636 -41.99 5.03 2.11
CA PHE A 636 -42.90 3.90 2.34
C PHE A 636 -43.67 3.96 3.66
N ILE A 637 -43.13 4.55 4.74
CA ILE A 637 -43.87 4.67 6.02
C ILE A 637 -45.22 5.39 5.83
N PRO A 638 -45.32 6.57 5.15
CA PRO A 638 -46.58 7.28 5.03
C PRO A 638 -47.64 6.53 4.20
N LYS A 639 -47.20 5.60 3.33
CA LYS A 639 -48.08 4.77 2.49
C LYS A 639 -48.67 3.62 3.30
N PHE A 640 -47.82 2.82 3.95
CA PHE A 640 -48.28 1.69 4.74
C PHE A 640 -49.07 2.12 5.98
N TYR A 641 -48.74 3.27 6.58
CA TYR A 641 -49.56 3.86 7.64
C TYR A 641 -50.98 4.18 7.18
N ARG A 642 -51.16 4.74 5.97
CA ARG A 642 -52.49 5.00 5.39
C ARG A 642 -53.25 3.70 5.08
N VAL A 643 -52.57 2.69 4.52
CA VAL A 643 -53.20 1.38 4.24
C VAL A 643 -53.63 0.67 5.52
N TYR A 644 -52.84 0.78 6.60
CA TYR A 644 -53.19 0.24 7.91
C TYR A 644 -54.41 0.98 8.53
N TYR A 645 -54.41 2.31 8.53
CA TYR A 645 -55.45 3.10 9.21
C TYR A 645 -56.79 3.13 8.45
N TYR A 646 -56.78 3.15 7.12
CA TYR A 646 -58.00 3.25 6.30
C TYR A 646 -58.46 1.91 5.68
N GLY A 647 -57.71 0.83 5.90
CA GLY A 647 -58.08 -0.52 5.44
C GLY A 647 -58.04 -0.71 3.93
N SER A 648 -58.51 -1.89 3.47
CA SER A 648 -58.40 -2.29 2.06
C SER A 648 -59.33 -1.50 1.12
N GLY A 649 -60.56 -1.22 1.55
CA GLY A 649 -61.57 -0.46 0.80
C GLY A 649 -61.52 1.05 1.08
N GLY A 650 -60.31 1.62 1.20
CA GLY A 650 -60.08 2.97 1.75
C GLY A 650 -61.02 4.06 1.23
N THR A 651 -61.81 4.63 2.13
CA THR A 651 -62.95 5.51 1.83
C THR A 651 -62.59 6.73 0.97
N SER A 652 -63.27 6.87 -0.17
CA SER A 652 -63.18 7.99 -1.11
C SER A 652 -63.63 9.35 -0.54
N ASP A 653 -64.25 9.38 0.65
CA ASP A 653 -64.63 10.58 1.42
C ASP A 653 -63.47 11.60 1.58
N MET A 654 -62.21 11.12 1.55
CA MET A 654 -61.01 11.95 1.66
C MET A 654 -60.80 12.90 0.45
N PHE A 655 -61.43 12.61 -0.69
CA PHE A 655 -61.35 13.45 -1.90
C PHE A 655 -62.40 14.58 -1.90
N TYR A 656 -63.53 14.41 -1.20
CA TYR A 656 -64.63 15.40 -1.21
C TYR A 656 -64.52 16.43 -0.08
N LYS A 657 -64.08 16.04 1.13
CA LYS A 657 -64.15 16.88 2.34
C LYS A 657 -62.99 17.87 2.56
N LYS A 658 -62.49 18.53 1.50
CA LYS A 658 -61.83 19.87 1.55
C LYS A 658 -61.46 20.45 0.17
N LYS A 659 -62.45 20.88 -0.63
CA LYS A 659 -62.19 21.80 -1.76
C LYS A 659 -61.81 23.21 -1.25
N LYS A 660 -60.54 23.43 -0.88
CA LYS A 660 -59.91 24.76 -0.99
C LYS A 660 -59.35 24.88 -2.41
N GLN A 661 -59.73 25.91 -3.15
CA GLN A 661 -59.14 26.19 -4.47
C GLN A 661 -57.64 26.51 -4.31
N SER A 662 -56.84 26.09 -5.30
CA SER A 662 -55.41 26.41 -5.32
C SER A 662 -55.21 27.93 -5.49
N PRO A 663 -54.37 28.59 -4.66
CA PRO A 663 -54.06 30.02 -4.82
C PRO A 663 -53.52 30.36 -6.22
N VAL A 664 -52.85 29.42 -6.88
CA VAL A 664 -52.32 29.59 -8.24
C VAL A 664 -53.44 29.68 -9.29
N ALA A 665 -54.56 28.96 -9.07
CA ALA A 665 -55.73 29.04 -9.95
C ALA A 665 -56.45 30.39 -9.78
N THR A 666 -56.65 30.83 -8.54
CA THR A 666 -57.27 32.14 -8.25
C THR A 666 -56.43 33.29 -8.80
N ALA A 667 -55.11 33.29 -8.57
CA ALA A 667 -54.21 34.33 -9.07
C ALA A 667 -54.13 34.38 -10.61
N ARG A 668 -54.23 33.24 -11.31
CA ARG A 668 -54.35 33.22 -12.78
C ARG A 668 -55.71 33.74 -13.26
N ALA A 669 -56.82 33.40 -12.60
CA ALA A 669 -58.14 33.91 -12.95
C ALA A 669 -58.23 35.44 -12.83
N GLU A 670 -57.69 36.03 -11.76
CA GLU A 670 -57.62 37.49 -11.60
C GLU A 670 -56.77 38.17 -12.68
N SER A 671 -55.69 37.51 -13.13
CA SER A 671 -54.81 38.05 -14.18
C SER A 671 -55.47 38.14 -15.57
N GLY A 672 -56.49 37.31 -15.84
CA GLY A 672 -57.24 37.33 -17.11
C GLY A 672 -58.37 38.36 -17.17
N SER A 673 -58.72 39.01 -16.05
CA SER A 673 -60.00 39.75 -15.92
C SER A 673 -59.88 41.28 -16.07
N LYS A 674 -58.73 41.84 -16.48
CA LYS A 674 -58.54 43.30 -16.61
C LYS A 674 -58.27 43.72 -18.06
N GLY A 675 -59.35 43.90 -18.83
CA GLY A 675 -59.27 44.16 -20.27
C GLY A 675 -60.48 44.82 -20.94
N SER A 676 -61.23 45.71 -20.26
CA SER A 676 -62.18 46.62 -20.93
C SER A 676 -62.56 47.82 -20.05
N SER A 677 -62.63 49.02 -20.66
CA SER A 677 -63.05 50.34 -20.13
C SER A 677 -62.39 50.87 -18.83
N GLY A 678 -62.26 52.19 -18.62
CA GLY A 678 -62.44 53.32 -19.55
C GLY A 678 -62.49 54.67 -18.82
N ALA A 679 -61.54 55.58 -19.12
CA ALA A 679 -61.50 57.03 -18.82
C ALA A 679 -61.88 57.56 -17.40
N GLY A 680 -60.96 58.32 -16.77
CA GLY A 680 -61.27 59.12 -15.58
C GLY A 680 -60.05 59.87 -15.03
N SER A 681 -60.16 61.19 -14.82
CA SER A 681 -59.08 62.06 -14.35
C SER A 681 -59.07 62.22 -12.81
N GLY A 682 -57.88 62.33 -12.22
CA GLY A 682 -57.70 62.67 -10.80
C GLY A 682 -56.21 62.69 -10.41
N ALA A 683 -55.80 63.67 -9.59
CA ALA A 683 -54.40 63.86 -9.17
C ALA A 683 -54.20 63.60 -7.66
N GLY A 684 -53.02 63.09 -7.26
CA GLY A 684 -52.68 62.87 -5.86
C GLY A 684 -51.21 62.44 -5.67
N SER A 685 -50.45 63.20 -4.89
CA SER A 685 -49.01 62.98 -4.61
C SER A 685 -48.76 61.82 -3.62
N GLY A 686 -47.58 61.16 -3.67
CA GLY A 686 -47.31 59.98 -2.83
C GLY A 686 -45.89 59.36 -2.87
N VAL A 687 -44.84 60.19 -2.79
CA VAL A 687 -43.42 59.91 -2.40
C VAL A 687 -42.86 58.45 -2.45
N LYS A 688 -41.74 58.26 -3.18
CA LYS A 688 -40.92 57.03 -3.20
C LYS A 688 -40.11 56.83 -1.91
N THR A 689 -39.82 55.57 -1.54
CA THR A 689 -38.44 55.17 -1.16
C THR A 689 -38.21 53.66 -1.25
N ASN A 690 -37.04 53.27 -1.78
CA ASN A 690 -36.49 51.91 -1.66
C ASN A 690 -35.40 51.90 -0.58
N LYS A 691 -35.31 50.85 0.25
CA LYS A 691 -34.03 50.14 0.49
C LYS A 691 -34.18 48.81 1.22
N ARG A 692 -33.21 47.93 0.98
CA ARG A 692 -32.95 46.69 1.73
C ARG A 692 -32.22 47.01 3.04
N GLY A 693 -32.29 46.11 4.03
CA GLY A 693 -31.05 45.68 4.70
C GLY A 693 -31.08 45.39 6.21
N ASN A 694 -31.21 44.10 6.54
CA ASN A 694 -30.39 43.37 7.53
C ASN A 694 -30.47 43.62 9.06
N LEU A 695 -30.41 42.49 9.78
CA LEU A 695 -29.81 42.26 11.13
C LEU A 695 -30.51 42.88 12.37
N VAL A 696 -30.53 42.24 13.56
CA VAL A 696 -30.50 40.80 13.93
C VAL A 696 -30.94 40.66 15.41
N SER A 697 -31.48 39.50 15.83
CA SER A 697 -31.72 38.99 17.22
C SER A 697 -32.37 39.91 18.28
N GLY A 698 -33.39 39.44 19.02
CA GLY A 698 -33.97 40.29 20.07
C GLY A 698 -35.01 39.78 21.08
N ASP A 699 -35.22 38.46 21.25
CA ASP A 699 -35.71 37.85 22.53
C ASP A 699 -37.18 38.12 23.01
N PHE A 700 -37.56 37.40 24.09
CA PHE A 700 -38.76 37.51 24.97
C PHE A 700 -40.17 36.99 24.57
N SER A 701 -40.52 35.85 25.20
CA SER A 701 -41.73 35.53 26.01
C SER A 701 -43.18 35.55 25.45
N ASP A 702 -43.75 34.33 25.38
CA ASP A 702 -44.97 33.84 26.08
C ASP A 702 -46.42 34.34 25.83
N ASP A 703 -47.33 33.51 26.35
CA ASP A 703 -48.74 33.69 26.76
C ASP A 703 -49.92 33.67 25.74
N THR A 704 -50.45 32.45 25.59
CA THR A 704 -51.86 31.99 25.82
C THR A 704 -53.13 32.56 25.17
N GLU A 705 -54.03 31.60 24.93
CA GLU A 705 -55.51 31.62 24.94
C GLU A 705 -56.35 32.43 23.93
N SER A 706 -57.21 31.67 23.22
CA SER A 706 -58.66 31.88 22.96
C SER A 706 -59.17 33.24 22.44
N SER A 707 -60.14 33.31 21.52
CA SER A 707 -61.46 32.68 21.68
C SER A 707 -62.39 32.95 20.49
N LEU A 708 -63.57 32.30 20.50
CA LEU A 708 -64.84 32.70 19.88
C LEU A 708 -64.96 32.73 18.33
N SER A 709 -66.22 32.74 17.90
CA SER A 709 -66.68 32.50 16.52
C SER A 709 -67.92 33.33 16.20
N GLU A 710 -67.99 33.90 14.99
CA GLU A 710 -69.24 34.44 14.44
C GLU A 710 -69.53 33.91 13.01
N PRO A 711 -70.81 33.90 12.55
CA PRO A 711 -71.20 33.12 11.37
C PRO A 711 -71.59 33.94 10.11
N ASN A 712 -71.39 33.31 8.96
CA ASN A 712 -72.16 33.42 7.70
C ASN A 712 -72.70 34.79 7.21
N LYS A 713 -72.19 35.21 6.04
CA LYS A 713 -73.00 35.89 5.01
C LYS A 713 -72.94 35.10 3.69
N PRO A 714 -74.07 34.86 3.00
CA PRO A 714 -74.10 34.09 1.76
C PRO A 714 -73.81 34.97 0.53
N VAL A 715 -73.09 34.44 -0.46
CA VAL A 715 -72.98 35.05 -1.80
C VAL A 715 -73.19 33.98 -2.87
N LYS A 716 -73.97 34.38 -3.88
CA LYS A 716 -74.54 33.61 -5.01
C LYS A 716 -73.65 32.52 -5.62
N VAL A 717 -74.30 31.40 -5.95
CA VAL A 717 -73.86 30.48 -7.02
C VAL A 717 -73.84 31.25 -8.36
N VAL A 718 -72.81 30.98 -9.17
CA VAL A 718 -72.82 31.21 -10.61
C VAL A 718 -72.56 29.85 -11.26
N GLU A 719 -73.45 29.41 -12.14
CA GLU A 719 -73.30 28.14 -12.86
C GLU A 719 -72.23 28.29 -13.95
N GLY A 720 -71.30 27.33 -14.02
CA GLY A 720 -70.13 27.44 -14.89
C GLY A 720 -69.02 26.43 -14.55
N ALA A 721 -69.38 25.23 -14.09
CA ALA A 721 -68.43 24.20 -13.69
C ALA A 721 -68.88 22.81 -14.19
N VAL A 722 -68.58 22.52 -15.46
CA VAL A 722 -68.68 21.15 -15.99
C VAL A 722 -67.62 20.31 -15.30
N LEU A 723 -68.02 19.21 -14.66
CA LEU A 723 -67.07 18.27 -14.05
C LEU A 723 -66.46 17.36 -15.12
N ALA A 724 -65.18 17.03 -14.95
CA ALA A 724 -64.60 15.83 -15.53
C ALA A 724 -64.83 14.68 -14.52
N GLU A 725 -65.77 13.81 -14.83
CA GLU A 725 -66.00 12.55 -14.12
C GLU A 725 -65.29 11.43 -14.90
N PHE A 726 -64.68 10.47 -14.19
CA PHE A 726 -63.90 9.39 -14.78
C PHE A 726 -64.42 8.03 -14.33
N THR A 727 -65.04 7.31 -15.25
CA THR A 727 -65.29 5.87 -15.16
C THR A 727 -64.12 5.11 -15.80
N ASP A 728 -63.61 4.09 -15.11
CA ASP A 728 -62.76 3.06 -15.72
C ASP A 728 -63.66 1.91 -16.18
N ASP A 729 -63.87 1.75 -17.49
CA ASP A 729 -64.47 0.53 -18.02
C ASP A 729 -63.43 -0.61 -18.03
N THR A 730 -63.84 -1.77 -17.51
CA THR A 730 -63.09 -3.03 -17.60
C THR A 730 -63.89 -4.03 -18.40
N ILE A 731 -63.31 -4.61 -19.45
CA ILE A 731 -63.97 -5.62 -20.28
C ILE A 731 -63.29 -6.97 -20.11
N SER A 732 -64.10 -7.96 -19.73
CA SER A 732 -63.90 -9.38 -20.02
C SER A 732 -65.27 -10.02 -20.28
N ASP A 733 -65.45 -10.48 -21.53
CA ASP A 733 -66.34 -11.56 -21.99
C ASP A 733 -67.88 -11.40 -21.97
N LEU A 734 -68.48 -11.62 -23.16
CA LEU A 734 -69.74 -12.34 -23.49
C LEU A 734 -71.08 -11.86 -22.86
N ASP A 735 -72.24 -11.83 -23.54
CA ASP A 735 -72.82 -12.69 -24.60
C ASP A 735 -73.95 -11.97 -25.38
N THR A 736 -74.24 -12.37 -26.65
CA THR A 736 -75.52 -12.20 -27.43
C THR A 736 -76.13 -10.78 -27.61
N GLU A 737 -76.91 -10.36 -28.64
CA GLU A 737 -77.38 -10.78 -29.99
C GLU A 737 -78.02 -9.49 -30.64
N THR A 738 -78.54 -9.36 -31.88
CA THR A 738 -78.79 -10.15 -33.10
C THR A 738 -78.92 -9.19 -34.31
N ASN A 739 -78.97 -9.72 -35.56
CA ASN A 739 -79.43 -9.06 -36.82
C ASN A 739 -78.57 -7.89 -37.38
N ASN A 740 -77.85 -8.05 -38.50
CA ASN A 740 -78.29 -8.06 -39.93
C ASN A 740 -78.56 -6.63 -40.47
N ASP A 741 -78.03 -6.17 -41.62
CA ASP A 741 -77.78 -6.86 -42.91
C ASP A 741 -76.51 -6.39 -43.69
N GLN A 742 -75.80 -7.35 -44.31
CA GLN A 742 -75.30 -7.45 -45.72
C GLN A 742 -74.61 -6.25 -46.48
N PRO A 743 -73.75 -6.50 -47.50
CA PRO A 743 -72.63 -7.45 -47.59
C PRO A 743 -71.39 -6.91 -48.38
N ILE A 744 -70.52 -7.83 -48.87
CA ILE A 744 -69.42 -7.72 -49.87
C ILE A 744 -67.99 -7.59 -49.26
N GLU A 745 -67.26 -8.71 -49.03
CA GLU A 745 -66.33 -9.43 -49.97
C GLU A 745 -64.87 -8.88 -49.83
N ILE A 746 -63.75 -9.63 -49.78
CA ILE A 746 -63.24 -10.82 -50.52
C ILE A 746 -62.21 -11.62 -49.68
N ILE A 747 -62.25 -12.97 -49.73
CA ILE A 747 -61.19 -14.00 -49.45
C ILE A 747 -60.38 -13.86 -48.11
N SER A 748 -60.37 -14.84 -47.21
CA SER A 748 -59.98 -16.25 -47.44
C SER A 748 -60.60 -17.24 -46.43
N GLU A 749 -60.48 -18.53 -46.74
CA GLU A 749 -61.19 -19.63 -46.09
C GLU A 749 -60.68 -20.01 -44.69
N ASN A 750 -61.52 -20.75 -43.97
CA ASN A 750 -61.34 -21.22 -42.59
C ASN A 750 -61.77 -22.70 -42.52
N CYS A 751 -61.50 -23.36 -41.39
CA CYS A 751 -62.20 -24.59 -40.94
C CYS A 751 -61.91 -25.92 -41.70
N GLN A 752 -62.11 -27.14 -41.15
CA GLN A 752 -62.34 -27.64 -39.77
C GLN A 752 -62.27 -29.20 -39.72
N ILE A 753 -62.17 -29.77 -38.50
CA ILE A 753 -62.71 -31.08 -38.03
C ILE A 753 -62.46 -32.37 -38.85
N GLN A 754 -61.71 -33.36 -38.29
CA GLN A 754 -62.27 -34.64 -37.77
C GLN A 754 -61.24 -35.55 -37.07
N ASN A 755 -61.71 -36.34 -36.11
CA ASN A 755 -60.96 -37.42 -35.44
C ASN A 755 -61.17 -38.76 -36.18
N ASN A 756 -60.11 -39.53 -36.43
CA ASN A 756 -59.85 -40.81 -35.74
C ASN A 756 -58.74 -41.67 -36.41
N ASN A 757 -57.92 -42.27 -35.55
CA ASN A 757 -57.30 -43.61 -35.61
C ASN A 757 -57.00 -44.27 -36.99
N ASN A 758 -55.71 -44.58 -37.22
CA ASN A 758 -55.21 -45.93 -37.55
C ASN A 758 -53.65 -45.93 -37.49
N ILE A 759 -53.02 -46.78 -36.65
CA ILE A 759 -52.43 -48.12 -36.94
C ILE A 759 -50.95 -48.07 -37.42
N ASN A 760 -50.09 -48.72 -36.61
CA ASN A 760 -48.77 -49.33 -36.85
C ASN A 760 -47.63 -48.62 -37.63
N GLU A 761 -46.53 -48.38 -36.93
CA GLU A 761 -45.12 -48.71 -37.29
C GLU A 761 -44.43 -48.96 -35.92
N ASP A 762 -43.90 -50.13 -35.52
CA ASP A 762 -43.04 -51.19 -36.09
C ASP A 762 -41.52 -50.97 -35.84
N ASN A 763 -40.86 -52.08 -35.51
CA ASN A 763 -39.65 -52.27 -34.72
C ASN A 763 -38.30 -51.79 -35.32
N GLY A 764 -37.25 -51.65 -34.47
CA GLY A 764 -35.92 -52.17 -34.84
C GLY A 764 -34.64 -51.53 -34.24
N ASN A 765 -33.93 -52.30 -33.38
CA ASN A 765 -32.47 -52.31 -33.12
C ASN A 765 -31.78 -51.01 -32.58
N GLN A 766 -30.73 -51.03 -31.74
CA GLN A 766 -29.45 -51.79 -31.66
C GLN A 766 -28.47 -51.47 -32.81
N GLY A 767 -27.17 -51.19 -32.60
CA GLY A 767 -26.42 -50.87 -31.38
C GLY A 767 -24.90 -51.12 -31.52
N ILE A 768 -24.11 -50.62 -30.56
CA ILE A 768 -22.81 -51.17 -30.08
C ILE A 768 -21.51 -50.89 -30.91
N GLN A 769 -20.42 -50.63 -30.17
CA GLN A 769 -18.97 -50.60 -30.50
C GLN A 769 -18.42 -49.51 -31.45
N GLU A 770 -17.43 -48.70 -31.05
CA GLU A 770 -16.02 -48.92 -30.63
C GLU A 770 -15.03 -49.13 -31.80
N ASN A 771 -14.03 -48.24 -31.89
CA ASN A 771 -12.62 -48.64 -31.98
C ASN A 771 -11.65 -47.46 -31.73
N ASN A 772 -10.42 -47.78 -31.34
CA ASN A 772 -9.31 -46.83 -31.10
C ASN A 772 -8.42 -46.70 -32.35
N ILE A 773 -7.56 -45.68 -32.43
CA ILE A 773 -6.07 -45.84 -32.36
C ILE A 773 -5.31 -44.50 -32.51
N GLU A 774 -4.35 -44.39 -31.59
CA GLU A 774 -3.22 -43.49 -31.30
C GLU A 774 -2.49 -42.60 -32.36
N ASN A 775 -1.71 -41.67 -31.76
CA ASN A 775 -0.26 -41.39 -31.95
C ASN A 775 0.27 -40.16 -32.75
N GLN A 776 0.91 -39.25 -31.97
CA GLN A 776 2.16 -38.49 -32.25
C GLN A 776 2.15 -37.44 -33.40
N THR A 777 3.01 -36.41 -33.44
CA THR A 777 4.32 -36.16 -32.79
C THR A 777 4.61 -34.66 -32.56
N ASN A 778 5.58 -34.37 -31.68
CA ASN A 778 6.35 -33.12 -31.41
C ASN A 778 6.24 -31.90 -32.36
N ASN A 779 6.23 -30.71 -31.74
CA ASN A 779 7.33 -29.75 -31.83
C ASN A 779 7.36 -28.82 -30.59
#